data_AF-C5L3V3-F1
#
_entry.id   AF-C5L3V3-F1
#
_cell.length_a   1.000
_cell.length_b   1.000
_cell.length_c   1.000
_cell.angle_alpha   90.00
_cell.angle_beta   90.00
_cell.angle_gamma   90.00
#
_symmetry.space_group_name_H-M   'P 1'
#
loop_
_entity.id
_entity.type
_entity.pdbx_description
1 polymer ?
#
loop_
_entity_poly.entity_id
_entity_poly.type
_entity_poly.pdbx_seq_one_letter_code
_entity_poly.pdbx_strand_id
1 'polypeptide(L)'
;MDFFHEYGVAYESGVYCVNFLFEYGVNFIFENGMNLEYGVNFSLYEYGVNFSLYEYGVNFSYEYGVNFFYEYGVNFFYEYGVNFFYEYGVNFSYEYGVNFSYEYGVNFSLYEYGVNFSYEYGVNFSLYEYGVNFSLYEYGVNFSLYEYGVNFSLYEYGVNFSLYEYGVNFSLYEYGVNFFYEYGVNFFYEYGVNFFYEYGVNFSYEYGVNFSYEYGVNFSLYEYGVNFSYEYGVNFSYEYGVNFSLYEYGVNFSYEYGVNFFYEYGVNFFYEYGVNFFYEYGVNFSYEYGVNFSYEYGVNFSLYEYGVNFSYEYGVNFSYEYGVNFFYEYGVNFSYEYGVNFSYEYGVNFFYEYGVNFSLYEYGVNFSLYEYGVNFSYEYGVNFSYEYGVNFSLYEYGVNFSLYEYGVNFSLYEYGVNFSLYEYGVNFSLYEYGVNFSLYEYGVNFSLYEYGVNFSLYEYGVNFSLYEYGVNFSLYEYGVNSFYEYGVNFFYEYGVNFSLYEYGVNFSLYEYGVNFSLYEYGVNFSLYEYGVNFSYEYGVDFSLYEYGVNFFYEYGVNFFYEYGVNFSYEYGVNFSYEYGVNFSYEYGVNFSLYEYGVNFSLYEYGVNFSLYEYGVNFSLYEYGVNFFYEYDVNFSYEYGVNFSYEYGVNFSYEYGVNFFYESAGGVILSDISFS
;
A
#
# COMPACT_ATOMS: atom_id res chain seq x y z
N MET A 1 78.31 95.91 -41.34
CA MET A 1 77.60 97.21 -41.47
C MET A 1 76.13 96.87 -41.32
N ASP A 2 75.47 97.56 -40.40
CA ASP A 2 74.02 97.56 -40.13
C ASP A 2 73.33 96.27 -39.63
N PHE A 3 72.30 96.49 -38.80
CA PHE A 3 71.32 95.53 -38.29
C PHE A 3 70.07 95.58 -39.18
N PHE A 4 69.35 94.46 -39.39
CA PHE A 4 68.09 94.18 -38.67
C PHE A 4 67.52 92.77 -38.97
N HIS A 5 66.52 92.37 -38.19
CA HIS A 5 65.83 91.06 -38.18
C HIS A 5 64.87 90.83 -39.37
N GLU A 6 64.58 89.57 -39.72
CA GLU A 6 63.33 88.91 -39.25
C GLU A 6 63.45 87.37 -39.16
N TYR A 7 62.39 86.71 -38.67
CA TYR A 7 62.48 85.43 -37.93
C TYR A 7 62.25 84.16 -38.76
N GLY A 8 62.85 83.06 -38.29
CA GLY A 8 62.53 81.69 -38.68
C GLY A 8 63.34 80.69 -37.84
N VAL A 9 62.78 80.21 -36.72
CA VAL A 9 63.46 79.28 -35.80
C VAL A 9 62.89 77.87 -35.96
N ALA A 10 63.76 76.91 -36.21
CA ALA A 10 63.54 75.49 -35.91
C ALA A 10 64.62 75.07 -34.90
N TYR A 11 64.23 74.35 -33.86
CA TYR A 11 65.14 73.89 -32.79
C TYR A 11 65.71 72.51 -33.12
N GLU A 12 66.96 72.28 -32.71
CA GLU A 12 67.48 70.93 -32.48
C GLU A 12 66.97 70.41 -31.12
N SER A 13 66.63 69.13 -31.07
CA SER A 13 66.65 68.33 -29.84
C SER A 13 66.92 66.87 -30.24
N GLY A 14 68.16 66.43 -30.14
CA GLY A 14 68.56 65.08 -30.56
C GLY A 14 68.31 64.02 -29.49
N VAL A 15 68.20 62.77 -29.94
CA VAL A 15 68.37 61.56 -29.12
C VAL A 15 69.63 60.85 -29.59
N TYR A 16 70.45 60.37 -28.65
CA TYR A 16 71.64 59.58 -28.95
C TYR A 16 71.30 58.09 -28.91
N CYS A 17 71.32 57.43 -30.07
CA CYS A 17 71.41 55.97 -30.17
C CYS A 17 72.86 55.58 -30.46
N VAL A 18 73.27 54.39 -30.02
CA VAL A 18 74.63 53.86 -30.21
C VAL A 18 74.50 52.46 -30.81
N ASN A 19 74.62 52.36 -32.13
CA ASN A 19 74.47 51.07 -32.83
C ASN A 19 75.79 50.28 -32.78
N PHE A 20 75.69 49.00 -32.39
CA PHE A 20 76.72 47.99 -32.59
C PHE A 20 76.07 46.79 -33.29
N LEU A 21 76.42 46.54 -34.56
CA LEU A 21 76.02 45.33 -35.28
C LEU A 21 77.16 44.32 -35.35
N PHE A 22 76.80 43.03 -35.27
CA PHE A 22 77.65 41.89 -35.63
C PHE A 22 76.81 40.89 -36.42
N GLU A 23 76.93 40.91 -37.75
CA GLU A 23 76.09 40.12 -38.67
C GLU A 23 76.80 38.86 -39.20
N TYR A 24 76.05 37.76 -39.36
CA TYR A 24 76.40 36.66 -40.25
C TYR A 24 75.14 36.09 -40.97
N GLY A 25 74.37 36.95 -41.63
CA GLY A 25 73.12 36.62 -42.34
C GLY A 25 72.97 37.29 -43.71
N VAL A 26 71.73 37.31 -44.22
CA VAL A 26 71.32 38.14 -45.37
C VAL A 26 70.04 38.87 -44.98
N ASN A 27 70.19 40.13 -44.58
CA ASN A 27 69.12 40.91 -43.96
C ASN A 27 68.67 42.06 -44.86
N PHE A 28 67.38 42.40 -44.78
CA PHE A 28 66.80 43.58 -45.43
C PHE A 28 66.06 44.42 -44.40
N ILE A 29 66.78 45.38 -43.80
CA ILE A 29 66.41 46.09 -42.57
C ILE A 29 66.11 47.59 -42.83
N PHE A 30 65.15 48.16 -42.10
CA PHE A 30 64.85 49.60 -42.02
C PHE A 30 64.73 50.09 -40.56
N GLU A 31 65.84 50.07 -39.84
CA GLU A 31 65.91 50.15 -38.37
C GLU A 31 66.10 51.55 -37.74
N ASN A 32 65.84 51.60 -36.41
CA ASN A 32 66.55 52.47 -35.45
C ASN A 32 66.88 51.70 -34.14
N GLY A 33 67.52 50.52 -34.23
CA GLY A 33 67.70 49.58 -33.11
C GLY A 33 69.15 49.21 -32.76
N MET A 34 69.30 48.08 -32.05
CA MET A 34 70.57 47.37 -31.76
C MET A 34 70.33 45.86 -31.83
N ASN A 35 70.42 45.28 -33.02
CA ASN A 35 70.09 43.87 -33.28
C ASN A 35 71.34 42.96 -33.40
N LEU A 36 71.17 41.66 -33.12
CA LEU A 36 72.22 40.63 -33.10
C LEU A 36 71.73 39.31 -33.73
N GLU A 37 71.92 39.18 -35.05
CA GLU A 37 71.15 38.24 -35.88
C GLU A 37 72.01 37.15 -36.56
N TYR A 38 71.42 35.95 -36.72
CA TYR A 38 72.03 34.77 -37.36
C TYR A 38 71.06 34.02 -38.31
N GLY A 39 70.17 34.74 -39.01
CA GLY A 39 69.13 34.18 -39.88
C GLY A 39 69.06 34.75 -41.31
N VAL A 40 67.86 34.70 -41.89
CA VAL A 40 67.47 35.44 -43.09
C VAL A 40 66.22 36.24 -42.74
N ASN A 41 66.42 37.50 -42.38
CA ASN A 41 65.42 38.33 -41.72
C ASN A 41 64.89 39.44 -42.66
N PHE A 42 63.58 39.66 -42.58
CA PHE A 42 62.84 40.63 -43.41
C PHE A 42 62.01 41.59 -42.55
N SER A 43 62.65 42.41 -41.71
CA SER A 43 61.94 43.45 -40.94
C SER A 43 61.48 44.59 -41.86
N LEU A 44 60.16 44.78 -41.96
CA LEU A 44 59.55 45.72 -42.90
C LEU A 44 59.43 47.14 -42.31
N TYR A 45 59.05 47.23 -41.04
CA TYR A 45 58.98 48.46 -40.25
C TYR A 45 59.07 48.12 -38.75
N GLU A 46 59.99 48.77 -38.04
CA GLU A 46 60.14 48.70 -36.59
C GLU A 46 60.01 50.11 -35.99
N TYR A 47 59.13 50.28 -34.99
CA TYR A 47 58.96 51.55 -34.27
C TYR A 47 58.83 51.31 -32.77
N GLY A 48 59.96 51.08 -32.10
CA GLY A 48 59.98 50.72 -30.69
C GLY A 48 61.36 50.79 -30.04
N VAL A 49 61.52 50.00 -28.97
CA VAL A 49 62.83 49.58 -28.46
C VAL A 49 62.87 48.06 -28.49
N ASN A 50 63.48 47.52 -29.55
CA ASN A 50 63.60 46.09 -29.79
C ASN A 50 64.96 45.59 -29.29
N PHE A 51 64.98 44.35 -28.79
CA PHE A 51 66.20 43.66 -28.37
C PHE A 51 66.20 42.21 -28.87
N SER A 52 66.69 41.96 -30.08
CA SER A 52 66.99 40.60 -30.52
C SER A 52 68.28 40.08 -29.87
N LEU A 53 68.21 38.87 -29.31
CA LEU A 53 69.33 38.22 -28.62
C LEU A 53 69.88 37.04 -29.42
N TYR A 54 68.99 36.21 -29.96
CA TYR A 54 69.30 35.11 -30.87
C TYR A 54 68.08 34.82 -31.76
N GLU A 55 68.28 34.86 -33.07
CA GLU A 55 67.30 34.46 -34.09
C GLU A 55 67.96 33.47 -35.04
N TYR A 56 67.32 32.31 -35.26
CA TYR A 56 67.79 31.25 -36.15
C TYR A 56 66.63 30.67 -36.96
N GLY A 57 66.23 31.36 -38.01
CA GLY A 57 65.06 30.97 -38.81
C GLY A 57 64.90 31.71 -40.12
N VAL A 58 63.65 31.80 -40.55
CA VAL A 58 63.17 32.73 -41.58
C VAL A 58 62.05 33.53 -40.94
N ASN A 59 62.34 34.79 -40.63
CA ASN A 59 61.48 35.64 -39.79
C ASN A 59 60.89 36.80 -40.60
N PHE A 60 59.60 37.06 -40.40
CA PHE A 60 58.88 38.19 -40.97
C PHE A 60 58.07 38.90 -39.87
N SER A 61 58.54 40.05 -39.39
CA SER A 61 57.87 40.81 -38.32
C SER A 61 57.36 42.19 -38.79
N TYR A 62 56.36 42.69 -38.07
CA TYR A 62 55.88 44.07 -38.11
C TYR A 62 55.49 44.50 -36.70
N GLU A 63 56.18 45.49 -36.15
CA GLU A 63 56.24 45.69 -34.70
C GLU A 63 56.10 47.14 -34.26
N TYR A 64 55.35 47.35 -33.17
CA TYR A 64 55.08 48.68 -32.62
C TYR A 64 54.98 48.65 -31.09
N GLY A 65 56.12 48.73 -30.38
CA GLY A 65 56.12 48.56 -28.93
C GLY A 65 57.48 48.58 -28.23
N VAL A 66 57.63 47.67 -27.28
CA VAL A 66 58.90 47.32 -26.61
C VAL A 66 58.95 45.81 -26.55
N ASN A 67 59.78 45.22 -27.40
CA ASN A 67 59.74 43.79 -27.73
C ASN A 67 61.08 43.10 -27.43
N PHE A 68 61.01 41.85 -26.98
CA PHE A 68 62.16 41.00 -26.68
C PHE A 68 61.93 39.58 -27.25
N PHE A 69 62.82 39.14 -28.15
CA PHE A 69 62.65 37.88 -28.89
C PHE A 69 63.79 36.88 -28.66
N TYR A 70 63.43 35.60 -28.69
CA TYR A 70 64.34 34.47 -28.76
C TYR A 70 63.71 33.34 -29.60
N GLU A 71 64.25 33.08 -30.79
CA GLU A 71 63.49 32.38 -31.83
C GLU A 71 64.28 31.31 -32.61
N TYR A 72 63.65 30.15 -32.80
CA TYR A 72 64.17 29.03 -33.57
C TYR A 72 63.05 28.38 -34.41
N GLY A 73 62.84 28.85 -35.65
CA GLY A 73 61.72 28.33 -36.45
C GLY A 73 61.50 28.99 -37.82
N VAL A 74 60.23 29.13 -38.16
CA VAL A 74 59.71 29.91 -39.30
C VAL A 74 58.54 30.71 -38.75
N ASN A 75 58.75 32.01 -38.56
CA ASN A 75 57.92 32.84 -37.69
C ASN A 75 57.36 34.06 -38.45
N PHE A 76 56.10 34.39 -38.15
CA PHE A 76 55.37 35.51 -38.77
C PHE A 76 54.58 36.28 -37.70
N PHE A 77 54.99 37.50 -37.39
CA PHE A 77 54.40 38.29 -36.30
C PHE A 77 53.81 39.63 -36.76
N TYR A 78 52.73 40.04 -36.10
CA TYR A 78 52.13 41.36 -36.25
C TYR A 78 51.67 41.89 -34.89
N GLU A 79 52.44 42.82 -34.32
CA GLU A 79 52.43 43.08 -32.87
C GLU A 79 52.26 44.56 -32.49
N TYR A 80 51.38 44.79 -31.52
CA TYR A 80 51.12 46.10 -30.94
C TYR A 80 50.97 46.02 -29.41
N GLY A 81 52.05 46.26 -28.66
CA GLY A 81 52.02 46.12 -27.22
C GLY A 81 53.36 46.26 -26.48
N VAL A 82 53.54 45.38 -25.50
CA VAL A 82 54.79 45.14 -24.78
C VAL A 82 54.91 43.63 -24.66
N ASN A 83 55.80 43.05 -25.45
CA ASN A 83 55.75 41.64 -25.81
C ASN A 83 57.09 40.93 -25.52
N PHE A 84 57.00 39.66 -25.10
CA PHE A 84 58.15 38.82 -24.76
C PHE A 84 57.92 37.40 -25.24
N PHE A 85 58.64 36.99 -26.30
CA PHE A 85 58.43 35.71 -26.97
C PHE A 85 59.64 34.77 -26.86
N TYR A 86 59.36 33.49 -26.61
CA TYR A 86 60.36 32.42 -26.59
C TYR A 86 59.82 31.19 -27.32
N GLU A 87 60.27 30.99 -28.55
CA GLU A 87 59.54 30.14 -29.52
C GLU A 87 60.43 29.14 -30.25
N TYR A 88 59.95 27.90 -30.33
CA TYR A 88 60.59 26.76 -30.98
C TYR A 88 59.58 25.97 -31.82
N GLY A 89 59.45 26.30 -33.11
CA GLY A 89 58.45 25.65 -33.95
C GLY A 89 58.20 26.29 -35.31
N VAL A 90 56.91 26.46 -35.62
CA VAL A 90 56.39 27.20 -36.77
C VAL A 90 55.17 27.95 -36.27
N ASN A 91 55.35 29.25 -36.04
CA ASN A 91 54.44 30.06 -35.24
C ASN A 91 53.96 31.30 -36.00
N PHE A 92 52.72 31.70 -35.73
CA PHE A 92 52.05 32.84 -36.36
C PHE A 92 51.19 33.56 -35.32
N SER A 93 51.48 34.83 -35.03
CA SER A 93 50.67 35.62 -34.09
C SER A 93 50.20 36.97 -34.61
N TYR A 94 49.06 37.43 -34.07
CA TYR A 94 48.42 38.71 -34.38
C TYR A 94 47.74 39.24 -33.12
N GLU A 95 48.35 40.22 -32.47
CA GLU A 95 48.08 40.49 -31.05
C GLU A 95 48.05 41.98 -30.69
N TYR A 96 47.15 42.34 -29.76
CA TYR A 96 46.94 43.71 -29.30
C TYR A 96 46.73 43.75 -27.77
N GLY A 97 47.82 43.83 -27.01
CA GLY A 97 47.75 43.77 -25.55
C GLY A 97 49.09 43.93 -24.84
N VAL A 98 49.31 43.04 -23.86
CA VAL A 98 50.56 42.86 -23.11
C VAL A 98 50.69 41.36 -22.90
N ASN A 99 51.50 40.72 -23.74
CA ASN A 99 51.42 39.28 -23.96
C ASN A 99 52.79 38.60 -23.78
N PHE A 100 52.74 37.35 -23.33
CA PHE A 100 53.91 36.53 -23.00
C PHE A 100 53.59 35.07 -23.34
N SER A 101 54.27 34.49 -24.32
CA SER A 101 54.14 33.05 -24.61
C SER A 101 55.48 32.31 -24.52
N TYR A 102 55.38 31.00 -24.26
CA TYR A 102 56.49 30.07 -24.31
C TYR A 102 56.01 28.79 -25.00
N GLU A 103 56.54 28.52 -26.19
CA GLU A 103 55.89 27.62 -27.14
C GLU A 103 56.86 26.61 -27.74
N TYR A 104 56.43 25.34 -27.75
CA TYR A 104 57.29 24.21 -28.13
C TYR A 104 56.55 23.20 -29.03
N GLY A 105 56.12 23.64 -30.21
CA GLY A 105 55.28 22.84 -31.10
C GLY A 105 55.00 23.49 -32.46
N VAL A 106 53.71 23.71 -32.73
CA VAL A 106 53.19 24.44 -33.88
C VAL A 106 51.96 25.19 -33.38
N ASN A 107 52.08 26.52 -33.27
CA ASN A 107 51.15 27.36 -32.55
C ASN A 107 50.63 28.52 -33.40
N PHE A 108 49.40 28.95 -33.14
CA PHE A 108 48.70 29.98 -33.91
C PHE A 108 47.76 30.78 -33.00
N SER A 109 48.21 31.97 -32.60
CA SER A 109 47.55 32.85 -31.62
C SER A 109 47.11 34.15 -32.29
N LEU A 110 45.84 34.22 -32.71
CA LEU A 110 45.37 35.29 -33.62
C LEU A 110 44.15 36.03 -33.06
N TYR A 111 44.21 37.35 -33.12
CA TYR A 111 43.18 38.28 -32.66
C TYR A 111 42.97 38.24 -31.14
N GLU A 112 44.08 38.20 -30.40
CA GLU A 112 44.09 38.36 -28.95
C GLU A 112 44.03 39.84 -28.56
N TYR A 113 43.06 40.18 -27.69
CA TYR A 113 42.67 41.56 -27.35
C TYR A 113 42.45 41.71 -25.84
N GLY A 114 43.50 41.51 -25.05
CA GLY A 114 43.43 41.59 -23.59
C GLY A 114 44.79 41.66 -22.91
N VAL A 115 45.00 40.74 -21.97
CA VAL A 115 46.29 40.44 -21.34
C VAL A 115 46.36 38.93 -21.27
N ASN A 116 47.18 38.35 -22.14
CA ASN A 116 47.20 36.91 -22.38
C ASN A 116 48.56 36.30 -21.99
N PHE A 117 48.54 35.03 -21.62
CA PHE A 117 49.70 34.32 -21.10
C PHE A 117 49.59 32.82 -21.39
N SER A 118 50.48 32.29 -22.23
CA SER A 118 50.44 30.88 -22.65
C SER A 118 51.72 30.10 -22.36
N TYR A 119 51.58 28.80 -22.08
CA TYR A 119 52.72 27.88 -21.91
C TYR A 119 52.41 26.48 -22.45
N GLU A 120 53.01 26.12 -23.58
CA GLU A 120 52.38 25.18 -24.52
C GLU A 120 53.36 24.15 -25.12
N TYR A 121 52.94 22.88 -25.12
CA TYR A 121 53.76 21.71 -25.43
C TYR A 121 52.99 20.65 -26.26
N GLY A 122 52.47 21.06 -27.42
CA GLY A 122 51.72 20.17 -28.30
C GLY A 122 51.53 20.73 -29.71
N VAL A 123 50.26 20.85 -30.10
CA VAL A 123 49.79 21.64 -31.26
C VAL A 123 48.56 22.37 -30.78
N ASN A 124 48.66 23.68 -30.70
CA ASN A 124 47.72 24.52 -29.97
C ASN A 124 47.28 25.73 -30.81
N PHE A 125 46.11 26.26 -30.49
CA PHE A 125 45.46 27.35 -31.24
C PHE A 125 44.56 28.14 -30.28
N SER A 126 44.89 29.42 -30.07
CA SER A 126 44.06 30.42 -29.38
C SER A 126 43.53 31.43 -30.40
N LEU A 127 42.23 31.75 -30.38
CA LEU A 127 41.62 32.52 -31.48
C LEU A 127 40.35 33.30 -31.14
N TYR A 128 40.48 34.63 -30.98
CA TYR A 128 39.46 35.58 -30.48
C TYR A 128 39.30 35.64 -28.96
N GLU A 129 40.44 35.82 -28.31
CA GLU A 129 40.55 36.06 -26.88
C GLU A 129 40.25 37.51 -26.50
N TYR A 130 39.17 37.73 -25.73
CA TYR A 130 38.53 39.04 -25.50
C TYR A 130 38.21 39.31 -24.01
N GLY A 131 39.18 39.04 -23.13
CA GLY A 131 39.04 39.29 -21.70
C GLY A 131 40.39 39.40 -20.99
N VAL A 132 40.62 38.46 -20.07
CA VAL A 132 41.90 38.14 -19.45
C VAL A 132 41.96 36.62 -19.37
N ASN A 133 42.90 36.05 -20.11
CA ASN A 133 42.85 34.67 -20.56
C ASN A 133 44.24 34.02 -20.36
N PHE A 134 44.25 32.73 -20.05
CA PHE A 134 45.43 32.02 -19.56
C PHE A 134 45.30 30.54 -19.92
N SER A 135 46.31 29.99 -20.59
CA SER A 135 46.30 28.66 -21.20
C SER A 135 47.65 27.98 -20.95
N LEU A 136 47.74 27.06 -19.97
CA LEU A 136 49.01 26.89 -19.24
C LEU A 136 49.31 25.46 -18.74
N TYR A 137 50.27 24.81 -19.41
CA TYR A 137 50.63 23.38 -19.36
C TYR A 137 49.74 22.48 -20.20
N GLU A 138 49.56 22.94 -21.43
CA GLU A 138 48.94 22.17 -22.49
C GLU A 138 49.88 21.11 -23.08
N TYR A 139 49.54 19.83 -22.84
CA TYR A 139 50.35 18.64 -23.10
C TYR A 139 49.58 17.58 -23.92
N GLY A 140 49.03 18.02 -25.05
CA GLY A 140 48.25 17.18 -25.94
C GLY A 140 48.03 17.83 -27.30
N VAL A 141 46.76 18.09 -27.61
CA VAL A 141 46.30 18.94 -28.72
C VAL A 141 45.11 19.69 -28.17
N ASN A 142 45.27 20.99 -27.97
CA ASN A 142 44.44 21.76 -27.04
C ASN A 142 44.07 23.11 -27.69
N PHE A 143 42.91 23.65 -27.32
CA PHE A 143 42.20 24.64 -28.14
C PHE A 143 41.29 25.52 -27.26
N SER A 144 41.82 26.66 -26.81
CA SER A 144 41.00 27.80 -26.39
C SER A 144 40.35 28.48 -27.61
N LEU A 145 39.24 29.20 -27.45
CA LEU A 145 38.65 29.91 -28.60
C LEU A 145 37.85 31.16 -28.25
N TYR A 146 36.65 30.99 -27.67
CA TYR A 146 35.72 32.11 -27.52
C TYR A 146 35.56 32.50 -26.07
N GLU A 147 36.26 33.58 -25.76
CA GLU A 147 36.74 33.83 -24.43
C GLU A 147 36.38 35.27 -24.03
N TYR A 148 35.20 35.41 -23.40
CA TYR A 148 34.41 36.64 -23.37
C TYR A 148 33.92 36.98 -21.96
N GLY A 149 34.88 37.13 -21.08
CA GLY A 149 34.69 37.55 -19.70
C GLY A 149 36.01 37.41 -18.95
N VAL A 150 36.17 36.25 -18.31
CA VAL A 150 37.43 35.73 -17.79
C VAL A 150 37.45 34.23 -18.07
N ASN A 151 38.63 33.77 -18.47
CA ASN A 151 38.87 32.48 -19.11
C ASN A 151 40.12 31.80 -18.57
N PHE A 152 40.11 30.47 -18.47
CA PHE A 152 41.26 29.73 -17.96
C PHE A 152 41.29 28.26 -18.40
N SER A 153 42.04 27.99 -19.47
CA SER A 153 42.55 26.65 -19.82
C SER A 153 43.76 26.30 -18.94
N LEU A 154 43.96 25.03 -18.57
CA LEU A 154 45.07 24.66 -17.69
C LEU A 154 45.70 23.29 -17.97
N TYR A 155 45.18 22.21 -17.40
CA TYR A 155 45.91 20.95 -17.37
C TYR A 155 45.35 19.95 -18.36
N GLU A 156 46.09 19.83 -19.46
CA GLU A 156 45.47 19.42 -20.70
C GLU A 156 46.25 18.24 -21.32
N TYR A 157 45.87 17.02 -20.89
CA TYR A 157 46.69 15.82 -20.85
C TYR A 157 46.01 14.61 -21.51
N GLY A 158 46.05 14.65 -22.83
CA GLY A 158 45.16 13.87 -23.68
C GLY A 158 44.80 14.79 -24.83
N VAL A 159 43.60 15.37 -24.75
CA VAL A 159 43.05 16.36 -25.67
C VAL A 159 42.03 17.20 -24.88
N ASN A 160 42.05 18.52 -25.08
CA ASN A 160 41.25 19.48 -24.31
C ASN A 160 40.58 20.59 -25.11
N PHE A 161 39.51 21.16 -24.56
CA PHE A 161 38.68 22.20 -25.18
C PHE A 161 37.93 23.12 -24.16
N SER A 162 38.60 24.17 -23.64
CA SER A 162 37.92 25.42 -23.26
C SER A 162 37.29 26.04 -24.50
N LEU A 163 35.98 25.89 -24.66
CA LEU A 163 35.32 26.29 -25.91
C LEU A 163 34.71 27.67 -25.86
N TYR A 164 33.98 27.95 -24.79
CA TYR A 164 32.98 28.99 -24.78
C TYR A 164 32.79 29.55 -23.38
N GLU A 165 33.54 30.61 -23.08
CA GLU A 165 33.69 31.09 -21.73
C GLU A 165 33.09 32.50 -21.57
N TYR A 166 31.79 32.55 -21.21
CA TYR A 166 30.93 33.73 -21.27
C TYR A 166 30.20 33.97 -19.95
N GLY A 167 30.49 35.13 -19.35
CA GLY A 167 30.32 35.30 -17.91
C GLY A 167 31.68 35.08 -17.26
N VAL A 168 31.86 33.95 -16.59
CA VAL A 168 33.11 33.49 -15.97
C VAL A 168 33.13 31.97 -16.04
N ASN A 169 34.07 31.38 -16.78
CA ASN A 169 34.05 29.97 -17.21
C ASN A 169 35.51 29.41 -17.20
N PHE A 170 35.78 28.08 -17.23
CA PHE A 170 37.09 27.51 -16.86
C PHE A 170 37.46 26.05 -17.32
N SER A 171 38.20 25.79 -18.42
CA SER A 171 38.81 24.44 -18.67
C SER A 171 39.98 24.05 -17.75
N LEU A 172 39.65 23.50 -16.58
CA LEU A 172 40.63 23.18 -15.53
C LEU A 172 41.50 21.96 -15.83
N TYR A 173 40.89 20.87 -16.29
CA TYR A 173 41.49 19.55 -16.45
C TYR A 173 40.84 18.89 -17.62
N GLU A 174 41.59 18.38 -18.60
CA GLU A 174 41.05 17.37 -19.52
C GLU A 174 42.05 16.22 -19.79
N TYR A 175 41.59 14.98 -19.57
CA TYR A 175 42.42 13.86 -19.10
C TYR A 175 41.76 12.49 -19.35
N GLY A 176 42.41 11.65 -20.14
CA GLY A 176 41.65 10.70 -20.94
C GLY A 176 41.08 11.50 -22.10
N VAL A 177 39.85 12.00 -21.94
CA VAL A 177 39.24 13.12 -22.68
C VAL A 177 38.37 13.87 -21.67
N ASN A 178 38.19 15.20 -21.79
CA ASN A 178 37.07 16.01 -21.27
C ASN A 178 36.61 17.02 -22.38
N PHE A 179 35.72 18.02 -22.14
CA PHE A 179 35.22 19.04 -23.14
C PHE A 179 34.43 20.26 -22.51
N PHE A 180 35.03 21.40 -22.16
CA PHE A 180 34.47 22.38 -21.17
C PHE A 180 33.31 23.39 -21.51
N TYR A 181 32.58 23.81 -20.45
CA TYR A 181 31.42 24.76 -20.36
C TYR A 181 31.71 26.27 -20.60
N GLU A 182 31.07 27.28 -19.96
CA GLU A 182 30.35 27.31 -18.66
C GLU A 182 29.31 28.50 -18.48
N TYR A 183 28.07 28.47 -19.01
CA TYR A 183 27.20 29.67 -19.15
C TYR A 183 26.39 30.16 -17.95
N GLY A 184 26.41 31.49 -17.77
CA GLY A 184 26.23 32.03 -16.44
C GLY A 184 27.56 31.82 -15.74
N VAL A 185 27.71 30.68 -15.08
CA VAL A 185 28.98 30.17 -14.52
C VAL A 185 28.97 28.61 -14.52
N ASN A 186 28.71 27.97 -15.68
CA ASN A 186 28.63 26.50 -16.01
C ASN A 186 28.71 25.76 -14.70
N PHE A 187 29.74 25.08 -14.15
CA PHE A 187 31.12 24.70 -14.57
C PHE A 187 31.29 23.21 -14.94
N PHE A 188 32.40 22.77 -15.57
CA PHE A 188 32.71 21.37 -15.95
C PHE A 188 33.97 20.77 -15.20
N TYR A 189 34.30 19.44 -15.31
CA TYR A 189 35.57 18.69 -14.91
C TYR A 189 35.60 17.10 -15.10
N GLU A 190 36.06 16.45 -16.20
CA GLU A 190 35.96 14.94 -16.44
C GLU A 190 37.16 14.01 -16.01
N TYR A 191 36.91 12.82 -15.45
CA TYR A 191 37.86 11.67 -15.36
C TYR A 191 37.20 10.29 -15.40
N GLY A 192 37.73 9.38 -16.20
CA GLY A 192 36.84 8.97 -17.26
C GLY A 192 37.06 10.03 -18.34
N VAL A 193 36.17 11.03 -18.50
CA VAL A 193 34.70 11.00 -18.34
C VAL A 193 33.84 11.31 -17.03
N ASN A 194 34.27 11.71 -15.78
CA ASN A 194 33.40 12.51 -14.83
C ASN A 194 32.89 13.85 -15.44
N PHE A 195 32.32 14.83 -14.72
CA PHE A 195 32.30 16.26 -15.07
C PHE A 195 31.83 17.14 -13.86
N PHE A 196 31.43 18.38 -14.15
CA PHE A 196 30.51 19.34 -13.49
C PHE A 196 30.76 19.99 -12.10
N TYR A 197 30.31 21.24 -12.03
CA TYR A 197 29.99 22.04 -10.83
C TYR A 197 29.17 23.28 -11.20
N GLU A 198 27.83 23.21 -11.28
CA GLU A 198 27.02 24.11 -12.10
C GLU A 198 26.20 25.27 -11.46
N TYR A 199 25.92 26.33 -12.25
CA TYR A 199 25.33 27.65 -11.95
C TYR A 199 24.76 28.39 -13.19
N GLY A 200 23.43 28.42 -13.31
CA GLY A 200 22.70 29.21 -14.28
C GLY A 200 21.74 28.38 -15.11
N VAL A 201 22.23 27.89 -16.25
CA VAL A 201 21.57 26.87 -17.08
C VAL A 201 22.66 25.95 -17.61
N ASN A 202 22.56 24.68 -17.27
CA ASN A 202 23.66 23.76 -17.01
C ASN A 202 23.41 22.44 -17.77
N PHE A 203 24.44 21.71 -18.20
CA PHE A 203 24.30 20.62 -19.19
C PHE A 203 25.34 19.50 -19.02
N SER A 204 24.92 18.40 -18.40
CA SER A 204 25.75 17.27 -18.02
C SER A 204 25.84 16.08 -19.02
N TYR A 205 27.00 15.40 -19.08
CA TYR A 205 27.35 14.18 -19.84
C TYR A 205 28.57 13.47 -19.23
N GLU A 206 28.46 12.27 -18.67
CA GLU A 206 29.57 11.60 -17.97
C GLU A 206 29.72 10.09 -18.30
N TYR A 207 30.91 9.50 -18.12
CA TYR A 207 31.25 8.06 -18.14
C TYR A 207 32.46 7.72 -17.24
N GLY A 208 32.42 6.61 -16.51
CA GLY A 208 33.53 6.08 -15.72
C GLY A 208 33.24 6.19 -14.23
N VAL A 209 33.59 7.32 -13.62
CA VAL A 209 33.26 7.69 -12.23
C VAL A 209 33.02 9.18 -12.28
N ASN A 210 31.89 9.65 -11.75
CA ASN A 210 31.09 10.76 -12.27
C ASN A 210 30.59 11.67 -11.11
N PHE A 211 30.57 13.01 -11.22
CA PHE A 211 30.54 13.92 -10.05
C PHE A 211 29.88 15.31 -10.24
N SER A 212 28.65 15.37 -10.73
CA SER A 212 27.88 16.61 -10.86
C SER A 212 27.43 17.27 -9.54
N TYR A 213 27.23 18.59 -9.58
CA TYR A 213 26.65 19.41 -8.51
C TYR A 213 26.10 20.65 -9.17
N GLU A 214 24.80 20.95 -9.22
CA GLU A 214 24.26 21.93 -10.18
C GLU A 214 23.18 22.88 -9.62
N TYR A 215 23.28 24.18 -9.88
CA TYR A 215 22.32 25.22 -9.48
C TYR A 215 21.64 25.90 -10.68
N GLY A 216 20.31 25.80 -10.80
CA GLY A 216 19.53 26.64 -11.71
C GLY A 216 18.52 25.86 -12.55
N VAL A 217 18.94 25.45 -13.75
CA VAL A 217 18.20 24.51 -14.61
C VAL A 217 19.24 23.61 -15.26
N ASN A 218 19.14 22.33 -14.94
CA ASN A 218 20.22 21.36 -15.00
C ASN A 218 19.82 20.19 -15.91
N PHE A 219 20.77 19.57 -16.59
CA PHE A 219 20.48 18.58 -17.63
C PHE A 219 21.56 17.49 -17.69
N SER A 220 21.54 16.56 -16.73
CA SER A 220 22.42 15.41 -16.57
C SER A 220 22.16 14.29 -17.59
N LEU A 221 22.39 14.62 -18.86
CA LEU A 221 21.76 14.00 -20.02
C LEU A 221 22.19 12.57 -20.33
N TYR A 222 23.39 12.14 -19.93
CA TYR A 222 23.86 10.75 -20.00
C TYR A 222 25.05 10.54 -19.07
N GLU A 223 24.87 9.90 -17.91
CA GLU A 223 25.98 9.57 -17.00
C GLU A 223 26.18 8.05 -16.83
N TYR A 224 27.33 7.53 -17.23
CA TYR A 224 27.63 6.08 -17.31
C TYR A 224 28.74 5.60 -16.36
N GLY A 225 28.42 5.02 -15.20
CA GLY A 225 29.42 4.25 -14.45
C GLY A 225 29.22 4.24 -12.96
N VAL A 226 29.66 5.31 -12.29
CA VAL A 226 29.44 5.53 -10.85
C VAL A 226 29.28 7.03 -10.61
N ASN A 227 28.06 7.50 -10.44
CA ASN A 227 27.66 8.91 -10.53
C ASN A 227 27.27 9.48 -9.16
N PHE A 228 27.47 10.78 -8.93
CA PHE A 228 27.17 11.44 -7.66
C PHE A 228 26.68 12.87 -7.89
N SER A 229 25.37 13.08 -8.04
CA SER A 229 24.76 14.40 -8.26
C SER A 229 24.44 15.15 -6.96
N TYR A 230 24.25 16.47 -7.07
CA TYR A 230 23.82 17.38 -6.00
C TYR A 230 23.14 18.61 -6.61
N GLU A 231 21.81 18.58 -6.79
CA GLU A 231 21.17 19.52 -7.69
C GLU A 231 20.08 20.41 -7.07
N TYR A 232 19.95 21.65 -7.57
CA TYR A 232 19.10 22.69 -7.01
C TYR A 232 18.44 23.54 -8.11
N GLY A 233 17.20 23.22 -8.47
CA GLY A 233 16.41 24.05 -9.38
C GLY A 233 15.34 23.30 -10.16
N VAL A 234 15.69 22.89 -11.38
CA VAL A 234 14.88 22.02 -12.24
C VAL A 234 15.85 21.12 -13.00
N ASN A 235 15.75 19.81 -12.77
CA ASN A 235 16.83 18.85 -13.02
C ASN A 235 16.35 17.75 -13.97
N PHE A 236 17.24 17.20 -14.81
CA PHE A 236 16.89 16.19 -15.81
C PHE A 236 18.03 15.17 -16.00
N SER A 237 18.03 14.05 -15.26
CA SER A 237 19.08 13.01 -15.32
C SER A 237 18.70 11.80 -16.21
N TYR A 238 19.70 11.17 -16.83
CA TYR A 238 19.59 9.86 -17.50
C TYR A 238 20.86 9.05 -17.22
N GLU A 239 20.77 7.98 -16.43
CA GLU A 239 21.96 7.40 -15.79
C GLU A 239 22.06 5.87 -15.91
N TYR A 240 23.29 5.36 -15.98
CA TYR A 240 23.60 3.96 -16.29
C TYR A 240 24.82 3.45 -15.50
N GLY A 241 24.62 2.97 -14.27
CA GLY A 241 25.73 2.42 -13.50
C GLY A 241 25.43 2.17 -12.02
N VAL A 242 25.92 3.08 -11.17
CA VAL A 242 25.71 3.11 -9.72
C VAL A 242 25.63 4.58 -9.33
N ASN A 243 24.44 5.05 -9.01
CA ASN A 243 24.10 6.47 -9.05
C ASN A 243 23.75 6.97 -7.64
N PHE A 244 24.11 8.20 -7.31
CA PHE A 244 23.95 8.75 -5.96
C PHE A 244 23.50 10.23 -6.03
N SER A 245 22.20 10.44 -6.20
CA SER A 245 21.57 11.76 -6.21
C SER A 245 21.39 12.25 -4.76
N LEU A 246 22.48 12.80 -4.21
CA LEU A 246 22.71 12.82 -2.76
C LEU A 246 21.88 13.86 -2.01
N TYR A 247 21.50 14.96 -2.66
CA TYR A 247 20.59 16.00 -2.16
C TYR A 247 20.05 16.78 -3.36
N GLU A 248 18.84 16.48 -3.82
CA GLU A 248 18.18 17.28 -4.86
C GLU A 248 17.01 18.13 -4.34
N TYR A 249 16.88 19.36 -4.87
CA TYR A 249 15.91 20.35 -4.42
C TYR A 249 15.27 21.09 -5.61
N GLY A 250 14.03 20.76 -5.96
CA GLY A 250 13.30 21.53 -6.97
C GLY A 250 12.20 20.78 -7.71
N VAL A 251 12.46 20.45 -8.97
CA VAL A 251 11.59 19.65 -9.84
C VAL A 251 12.48 18.76 -10.70
N ASN A 252 12.43 17.46 -10.46
CA ASN A 252 13.46 16.52 -10.91
C ASN A 252 12.84 15.49 -11.86
N PHE A 253 13.57 15.10 -12.91
CA PHE A 253 13.14 14.10 -13.89
C PHE A 253 14.30 13.16 -14.19
N SER A 254 14.25 11.94 -13.67
CA SER A 254 15.33 10.96 -13.71
C SER A 254 14.93 9.69 -14.47
N TYR A 255 15.91 9.00 -15.04
CA TYR A 255 15.69 7.81 -15.87
C TYR A 255 16.91 6.89 -15.78
N GLU A 256 16.83 5.80 -15.02
CA GLU A 256 18.04 5.15 -14.50
C GLU A 256 18.10 3.62 -14.63
N TYR A 257 19.32 3.12 -14.86
CA TYR A 257 19.64 1.72 -15.05
C TYR A 257 20.86 1.31 -14.21
N GLY A 258 20.66 0.69 -13.05
CA GLY A 258 21.79 0.27 -12.23
C GLY A 258 21.52 -0.06 -10.77
N VAL A 259 22.09 0.74 -9.89
CA VAL A 259 21.95 0.68 -8.43
C VAL A 259 21.96 2.12 -7.93
N ASN A 260 20.80 2.64 -7.53
CA ASN A 260 20.55 4.08 -7.48
C ASN A 260 20.18 4.51 -6.04
N PHE A 261 20.57 5.71 -5.63
CA PHE A 261 20.37 6.23 -4.27
C PHE A 261 19.96 7.71 -4.30
N PHE A 262 18.70 8.00 -3.99
CA PHE A 262 18.09 9.33 -4.08
C PHE A 262 17.78 9.93 -2.70
N TYR A 263 17.87 11.25 -2.61
CA TYR A 263 17.48 12.02 -1.42
C TYR A 263 16.94 13.39 -1.83
N GLU A 264 15.62 13.53 -1.93
CA GLU A 264 15.02 14.60 -2.74
C GLU A 264 13.91 15.42 -2.05
N TYR A 265 13.78 16.67 -2.47
CA TYR A 265 12.76 17.62 -2.00
C TYR A 265 12.14 18.39 -3.17
N GLY A 266 10.88 18.10 -3.52
CA GLY A 266 10.24 18.87 -4.58
C GLY A 266 9.06 18.20 -5.27
N VAL A 267 9.19 18.04 -6.58
CA VAL A 267 8.24 17.35 -7.45
C VAL A 267 9.05 16.50 -8.41
N ASN A 268 9.02 15.19 -8.21
CA ASN A 268 10.00 14.26 -8.77
C ASN A 268 9.31 13.27 -9.72
N PHE A 269 10.05 12.77 -10.71
CA PHE A 269 9.54 11.89 -11.76
C PHE A 269 10.61 10.85 -12.14
N PHE A 270 10.51 9.64 -11.59
CA PHE A 270 11.49 8.55 -11.80
C PHE A 270 11.02 7.53 -12.82
N TYR A 271 11.97 6.85 -13.48
CA TYR A 271 11.71 5.69 -14.32
C TYR A 271 12.92 4.75 -14.35
N GLU A 272 12.84 3.59 -13.69
CA GLU A 272 14.03 2.90 -13.21
C GLU A 272 14.06 1.38 -13.36
N TYR A 273 15.28 0.85 -13.46
CA TYR A 273 15.58 -0.58 -13.48
C TYR A 273 16.82 -0.90 -12.65
N GLY A 274 16.69 -1.73 -11.62
CA GLY A 274 17.85 -2.22 -10.88
C GLY A 274 17.63 -2.52 -9.40
N VAL A 275 18.29 -1.74 -8.56
CA VAL A 275 18.19 -1.80 -7.09
C VAL A 275 18.22 -0.38 -6.56
N ASN A 276 17.09 0.13 -6.09
CA ASN A 276 16.84 1.55 -5.92
C ASN A 276 16.57 1.87 -4.45
N PHE A 277 17.04 3.03 -3.97
CA PHE A 277 16.87 3.50 -2.60
C PHE A 277 16.44 4.97 -2.60
N PHE A 278 15.19 5.25 -2.23
CA PHE A 278 14.60 6.60 -2.24
C PHE A 278 14.43 7.15 -0.82
N TYR A 279 14.51 8.47 -0.72
CA TYR A 279 14.16 9.20 0.50
C TYR A 279 13.63 10.59 0.14
N GLU A 280 12.32 10.81 0.27
CA GLU A 280 11.65 11.91 -0.45
C GLU A 280 10.71 12.77 0.40
N TYR A 281 10.63 14.05 0.00
CA TYR A 281 9.72 15.05 0.56
C TYR A 281 9.05 15.88 -0.55
N GLY A 282 7.79 15.62 -0.87
CA GLY A 282 7.05 16.50 -1.79
C GLY A 282 5.93 15.82 -2.56
N VAL A 283 6.13 15.62 -3.87
CA VAL A 283 5.21 14.91 -4.74
C VAL A 283 6.01 14.01 -5.68
N ASN A 284 5.85 12.69 -5.57
CA ASN A 284 6.59 11.72 -6.38
C ASN A 284 5.72 11.07 -7.47
N PHE A 285 6.32 10.70 -8.60
CA PHE A 285 5.75 9.89 -9.67
C PHE A 285 6.80 8.86 -10.14
N SER A 286 6.75 7.61 -9.66
CA SER A 286 7.72 6.57 -9.97
C SER A 286 7.19 5.50 -10.95
N TYR A 287 8.12 4.79 -11.58
CA TYR A 287 7.90 3.64 -12.47
C TYR A 287 9.11 2.71 -12.38
N GLU A 288 8.98 1.52 -11.80
CA GLU A 288 10.16 0.79 -11.31
C GLU A 288 10.17 -0.72 -11.61
N TYR A 289 11.37 -1.26 -11.80
CA TYR A 289 11.60 -2.65 -12.20
C TYR A 289 12.85 -3.23 -11.52
N GLY A 290 12.71 -3.84 -10.34
CA GLY A 290 13.88 -4.36 -9.64
C GLY A 290 13.68 -4.77 -8.18
N VAL A 291 14.41 -4.10 -7.30
CA VAL A 291 14.31 -4.25 -5.84
C VAL A 291 14.40 -2.85 -5.23
N ASN A 292 13.29 -2.38 -4.66
CA ASN A 292 13.08 -0.97 -4.37
C ASN A 292 12.93 -0.77 -2.85
N PHE A 293 13.50 0.32 -2.34
CA PHE A 293 13.40 0.72 -0.93
C PHE A 293 13.04 2.21 -0.85
N SER A 294 11.76 2.55 -0.71
CA SER A 294 11.29 3.94 -0.65
C SER A 294 10.99 4.40 0.78
N TYR A 295 11.13 5.71 1.02
CA TYR A 295 10.82 6.34 2.30
C TYR A 295 10.34 7.78 2.05
N GLU A 296 9.04 8.02 2.15
CA GLU A 296 8.43 9.19 1.49
C GLU A 296 7.48 9.99 2.37
N TYR A 297 7.44 11.30 2.13
CA TYR A 297 6.56 12.26 2.79
C TYR A 297 5.87 13.19 1.77
N GLY A 298 4.58 13.00 1.51
CA GLY A 298 3.81 13.97 0.72
C GLY A 298 2.62 13.42 -0.04
N VAL A 299 2.78 13.26 -1.36
CA VAL A 299 1.77 12.71 -2.28
C VAL A 299 2.49 11.87 -3.33
N ASN A 300 2.28 10.56 -3.30
CA ASN A 300 3.11 9.60 -4.02
C ASN A 300 2.29 8.88 -5.10
N PHE A 301 2.90 8.64 -6.25
CA PHE A 301 2.27 7.95 -7.38
C PHE A 301 3.23 6.88 -7.93
N SER A 302 3.27 5.72 -7.28
CA SER A 302 3.95 4.50 -7.73
C SER A 302 3.17 3.86 -8.88
N LEU A 303 3.36 4.39 -10.09
CA LEU A 303 2.43 4.18 -11.20
C LEU A 303 2.48 2.77 -11.81
N TYR A 304 3.65 2.14 -11.78
CA TYR A 304 3.85 0.71 -12.07
C TYR A 304 5.16 0.26 -11.40
N GLU A 305 5.09 -0.70 -10.47
CA GLU A 305 6.29 -1.33 -9.90
C GLU A 305 6.32 -2.85 -10.10
N TYR A 306 7.49 -3.38 -10.41
CA TYR A 306 7.71 -4.80 -10.75
C TYR A 306 8.95 -5.38 -10.07
N GLY A 307 8.78 -6.15 -8.98
CA GLY A 307 9.90 -6.89 -8.39
C GLY A 307 9.74 -7.24 -6.92
N VAL A 308 10.48 -6.55 -6.06
CA VAL A 308 10.44 -6.71 -4.60
C VAL A 308 10.55 -5.34 -3.94
N ASN A 309 9.47 -4.91 -3.30
CA ASN A 309 9.29 -3.53 -2.87
C ASN A 309 9.25 -3.41 -1.35
N PHE A 310 9.86 -2.37 -0.81
CA PHE A 310 9.82 -2.01 0.61
C PHE A 310 9.51 -0.52 0.73
N SER A 311 8.24 -0.16 0.88
CA SER A 311 7.82 1.24 1.00
C SER A 311 7.56 1.63 2.46
N TYR A 312 7.71 2.92 2.74
CA TYR A 312 7.42 3.52 4.02
C TYR A 312 6.95 4.96 3.80
N GLU A 313 5.67 5.25 4.03
CA GLU A 313 5.03 6.42 3.42
C GLU A 313 4.14 7.21 4.38
N TYR A 314 4.21 8.54 4.28
CA TYR A 314 3.47 9.50 5.09
C TYR A 314 2.77 10.54 4.19
N GLY A 315 1.51 10.33 3.82
CA GLY A 315 0.85 11.27 2.91
C GLY A 315 -0.48 10.83 2.29
N VAL A 316 -0.48 10.80 0.95
CA VAL A 316 -1.60 10.35 0.11
C VAL A 316 -1.00 9.59 -1.06
N ASN A 317 -1.24 8.28 -1.12
CA ASN A 317 -0.44 7.36 -1.93
C ASN A 317 -1.31 6.66 -2.98
N PHE A 318 -0.73 6.40 -4.15
CA PHE A 318 -1.37 5.68 -5.26
C PHE A 318 -0.38 4.68 -5.87
N SER A 319 -0.52 3.38 -5.56
CA SER A 319 0.43 2.33 -5.96
C SER A 319 -0.19 1.28 -6.89
N TYR A 320 0.63 0.68 -7.75
CA TYR A 320 0.22 -0.33 -8.74
C TYR A 320 1.34 -1.37 -8.97
N GLU A 321 1.28 -2.50 -8.27
CA GLU A 321 2.48 -3.30 -8.00
C GLU A 321 2.38 -4.78 -8.37
N TYR A 322 3.53 -5.37 -8.73
CA TYR A 322 3.68 -6.78 -9.10
C TYR A 322 4.91 -7.41 -8.45
N GLY A 323 4.74 -8.32 -7.50
CA GLY A 323 5.86 -9.11 -6.99
C GLY A 323 5.74 -9.56 -5.55
N VAL A 324 6.59 -9.00 -4.69
CA VAL A 324 6.61 -9.26 -3.23
C VAL A 324 6.85 -7.95 -2.51
N ASN A 325 5.82 -7.45 -1.85
CA ASN A 325 5.75 -6.04 -1.43
C ASN A 325 5.61 -5.93 0.09
N PHE A 326 6.23 -4.92 0.68
CA PHE A 326 6.24 -4.66 2.12
C PHE A 326 5.92 -3.19 2.37
N PHE A 327 4.69 -2.89 2.77
CA PHE A 327 4.17 -1.54 2.99
C PHE A 327 4.19 -1.15 4.46
N TYR A 328 4.38 0.14 4.70
CA TYR A 328 4.15 0.74 6.01
C TYR A 328 3.66 2.17 5.82
N GLU A 329 2.37 2.42 6.02
CA GLU A 329 1.73 3.63 5.52
C GLU A 329 0.91 4.41 6.57
N TYR A 330 0.95 5.74 6.44
CA TYR A 330 0.25 6.70 7.30
C TYR A 330 -0.44 7.77 6.44
N GLY A 331 -1.75 7.67 6.19
CA GLY A 331 -2.43 8.69 5.39
C GLY A 331 -3.77 8.30 4.76
N VAL A 332 -3.79 8.34 3.42
CA VAL A 332 -4.93 7.98 2.58
C VAL A 332 -4.39 7.28 1.33
N ASN A 333 -4.61 5.97 1.23
CA ASN A 333 -3.84 5.12 0.32
C ASN A 333 -4.77 4.40 -0.66
N PHE A 334 -4.31 4.23 -1.89
CA PHE A 334 -5.02 3.55 -2.98
C PHE A 334 -4.06 2.60 -3.68
N SER A 335 -4.01 1.34 -3.25
CA SER A 335 -3.13 0.34 -3.87
C SER A 335 -3.89 -0.60 -4.80
N TYR A 336 -3.13 -1.28 -5.64
CA TYR A 336 -3.60 -2.29 -6.57
C TYR A 336 -2.46 -3.28 -6.79
N GLU A 337 -2.64 -4.55 -6.44
CA GLU A 337 -1.50 -5.42 -6.15
C GLU A 337 -1.64 -6.86 -6.67
N TYR A 338 -0.54 -7.36 -7.25
CA TYR A 338 -0.43 -8.70 -7.83
C TYR A 338 0.80 -9.44 -7.29
N GLY A 339 0.65 -10.27 -6.24
CA GLY A 339 1.81 -11.00 -5.72
C GLY A 339 1.69 -11.62 -4.34
N VAL A 340 2.56 -11.17 -3.43
CA VAL A 340 2.58 -11.55 -2.02
C VAL A 340 2.89 -10.30 -1.20
N ASN A 341 1.91 -9.82 -0.45
CA ASN A 341 1.90 -8.48 0.10
C ASN A 341 1.90 -8.52 1.63
N PHE A 342 2.58 -7.58 2.27
CA PHE A 342 2.63 -7.43 3.73
C PHE A 342 2.44 -5.96 4.10
N SER A 343 1.33 -5.58 4.72
CA SER A 343 1.00 -4.18 5.01
C SER A 343 0.88 -3.87 6.50
N TYR A 344 1.06 -2.59 6.84
CA TYR A 344 0.95 -2.01 8.17
C TYR A 344 0.45 -0.56 8.04
N GLU A 345 -0.77 -0.28 8.46
CA GLU A 345 -1.50 0.88 7.95
C GLU A 345 -2.27 1.68 9.01
N TYR A 346 -2.34 2.98 8.77
CA TYR A 346 -2.99 3.94 9.67
C TYR A 346 -3.64 5.08 8.87
N GLY A 347 -4.93 5.00 8.57
CA GLY A 347 -5.54 6.01 7.70
C GLY A 347 -6.94 5.72 7.16
N VAL A 348 -7.08 5.90 5.85
CA VAL A 348 -8.28 5.57 5.06
C VAL A 348 -7.81 4.95 3.75
N ASN A 349 -8.03 3.65 3.58
CA ASN A 349 -7.28 2.84 2.61
C ASN A 349 -8.23 2.11 1.64
N PHE A 350 -7.78 1.89 0.41
CA PHE A 350 -8.56 1.28 -0.67
C PHE A 350 -7.72 0.25 -1.42
N PHE A 351 -8.15 -1.01 -1.35
CA PHE A 351 -7.37 -2.17 -1.82
C PHE A 351 -8.03 -2.89 -3.00
N TYR A 352 -7.18 -3.49 -3.85
CA TYR A 352 -7.59 -4.35 -4.95
C TYR A 352 -6.48 -5.38 -5.21
N GLU A 353 -6.63 -6.59 -4.69
CA GLU A 353 -5.49 -7.50 -4.50
C GLU A 353 -5.69 -8.90 -5.09
N TYR A 354 -4.59 -9.48 -5.57
CA TYR A 354 -4.55 -10.78 -6.24
C TYR A 354 -3.29 -11.57 -5.86
N GLY A 355 -3.41 -12.50 -4.90
CA GLY A 355 -2.26 -13.29 -4.48
C GLY A 355 -2.36 -13.93 -3.10
N VAL A 356 -1.48 -13.50 -2.19
CA VAL A 356 -1.45 -13.92 -0.78
C VAL A 356 -1.07 -12.72 0.07
N ASN A 357 -2.00 -12.23 0.88
CA ASN A 357 -1.89 -10.90 1.48
C ASN A 357 -1.89 -11.01 3.00
N PHE A 358 -1.08 -10.16 3.65
CA PHE A 358 -0.87 -10.15 5.09
C PHE A 358 -1.04 -8.72 5.62
N SER A 359 -2.28 -8.35 5.89
CA SER A 359 -2.69 -7.12 6.57
C SER A 359 -2.33 -7.22 8.06
N LEU A 360 -1.08 -6.92 8.40
CA LEU A 360 -0.52 -7.29 9.71
C LEU A 360 -1.01 -6.39 10.85
N TYR A 361 -1.36 -5.14 10.56
CA TYR A 361 -2.21 -4.27 11.37
C TYR A 361 -2.80 -3.15 10.51
N GLU A 362 -4.12 -3.03 10.49
CA GLU A 362 -4.81 -1.90 9.85
C GLU A 362 -5.61 -1.09 10.88
N TYR A 363 -5.41 0.24 10.90
CA TYR A 363 -6.03 1.16 11.86
C TYR A 363 -6.72 2.33 11.14
N GLY A 364 -8.04 2.25 10.93
CA GLY A 364 -8.77 3.38 10.38
C GLY A 364 -10.11 3.05 9.72
N VAL A 365 -10.18 3.22 8.40
CA VAL A 365 -11.35 2.89 7.58
C VAL A 365 -10.87 2.28 6.26
N ASN A 366 -11.15 1.01 6.05
CA ASN A 366 -10.56 0.23 4.96
C ASN A 366 -11.63 -0.23 3.97
N PHE A 367 -11.28 -0.27 2.69
CA PHE A 367 -12.14 -0.68 1.60
C PHE A 367 -11.42 -1.72 0.74
N SER A 368 -11.54 -2.99 1.12
CA SER A 368 -11.08 -4.16 0.38
C SER A 368 -12.02 -4.43 -0.79
N LEU A 369 -11.85 -3.65 -1.87
CA LEU A 369 -12.84 -3.54 -2.95
C LEU A 369 -13.02 -4.83 -3.76
N TYR A 370 -11.94 -5.60 -3.93
CA TYR A 370 -11.91 -6.95 -4.47
C TYR A 370 -10.62 -7.64 -4.05
N GLU A 371 -10.72 -8.79 -3.39
CA GLU A 371 -9.56 -9.62 -3.05
C GLU A 371 -9.70 -11.04 -3.60
N TYR A 372 -8.65 -11.54 -4.25
CA TYR A 372 -8.62 -12.84 -4.92
C TYR A 372 -7.37 -13.64 -4.54
N GLY A 373 -7.47 -14.48 -3.51
CA GLY A 373 -6.28 -15.19 -3.03
C GLY A 373 -6.41 -15.95 -1.72
N VAL A 374 -5.49 -15.64 -0.79
CA VAL A 374 -5.46 -16.15 0.57
C VAL A 374 -5.00 -15.01 1.49
N ASN A 375 -5.87 -14.56 2.38
CA ASN A 375 -5.70 -13.29 3.08
C ASN A 375 -5.64 -13.50 4.59
N PHE A 376 -4.84 -12.70 5.30
CA PHE A 376 -4.68 -12.77 6.75
C PHE A 376 -4.71 -11.35 7.34
N SER A 377 -5.72 -11.02 8.14
CA SER A 377 -5.95 -9.65 8.61
C SER A 377 -5.97 -9.48 10.14
N TYR A 378 -5.67 -8.24 10.57
CA TYR A 378 -5.65 -7.76 11.95
C TYR A 378 -6.18 -6.31 11.97
N GLU A 379 -7.48 -6.14 12.21
CA GLU A 379 -8.20 -4.92 11.84
C GLU A 379 -8.78 -4.15 13.04
N TYR A 380 -8.67 -2.83 12.99
CA TYR A 380 -9.04 -1.92 14.07
C TYR A 380 -9.71 -0.65 13.54
N GLY A 381 -10.98 -0.72 13.14
CA GLY A 381 -11.63 0.43 12.51
C GLY A 381 -13.06 0.22 12.01
N VAL A 382 -13.26 0.49 10.72
CA VAL A 382 -14.49 0.24 9.99
C VAL A 382 -14.13 -0.28 8.60
N ASN A 383 -14.52 -1.50 8.27
CA ASN A 383 -13.99 -2.21 7.11
C ASN A 383 -15.13 -2.65 6.17
N PHE A 384 -14.84 -2.68 4.86
CA PHE A 384 -15.81 -3.00 3.81
C PHE A 384 -15.18 -3.91 2.75
N SER A 385 -15.55 -5.19 2.72
CA SER A 385 -14.84 -6.21 1.93
C SER A 385 -15.67 -6.90 0.84
N TYR A 386 -14.96 -7.44 -0.14
CA TYR A 386 -15.46 -8.24 -1.27
C TYR A 386 -14.44 -9.33 -1.63
N GLU A 387 -14.64 -10.56 -1.15
CA GLU A 387 -13.57 -11.54 -1.02
C GLU A 387 -13.85 -12.85 -1.78
N TYR A 388 -12.81 -13.41 -2.41
CA TYR A 388 -12.88 -14.56 -3.30
C TYR A 388 -11.67 -15.49 -3.11
N GLY A 389 -11.63 -16.25 -2.01
CA GLY A 389 -10.43 -17.00 -1.67
C GLY A 389 -10.53 -17.90 -0.43
N VAL A 390 -9.55 -17.74 0.46
CA VAL A 390 -9.50 -18.36 1.79
C VAL A 390 -8.99 -17.31 2.77
N ASN A 391 -9.83 -16.90 3.70
CA ASN A 391 -9.63 -15.67 4.47
C ASN A 391 -9.46 -15.99 5.96
N PHE A 392 -8.59 -15.26 6.64
CA PHE A 392 -8.22 -15.50 8.03
C PHE A 392 -8.26 -14.18 8.83
N SER A 393 -9.45 -13.83 9.28
CA SER A 393 -9.73 -12.74 10.23
C SER A 393 -9.23 -13.10 11.62
N LEU A 394 -7.98 -12.74 11.93
CA LEU A 394 -7.31 -13.22 13.14
C LEU A 394 -7.69 -12.41 14.39
N TYR A 395 -7.91 -11.10 14.23
CA TYR A 395 -8.44 -10.20 15.25
C TYR A 395 -9.14 -9.02 14.59
N GLU A 396 -10.39 -8.77 14.94
CA GLU A 396 -11.18 -7.66 14.41
C GLU A 396 -11.82 -6.85 15.54
N TYR A 397 -11.68 -5.52 15.48
CA TYR A 397 -12.14 -4.59 16.51
C TYR A 397 -12.78 -3.34 15.89
N GLY A 398 -14.10 -3.35 15.68
CA GLY A 398 -14.73 -2.22 15.00
C GLY A 398 -16.17 -2.41 14.52
N VAL A 399 -16.40 -2.12 13.24
CA VAL A 399 -17.65 -2.34 12.53
C VAL A 399 -17.34 -2.83 11.12
N ASN A 400 -17.68 -4.08 10.81
CA ASN A 400 -17.26 -4.74 9.58
C ASN A 400 -18.45 -5.01 8.65
N PHE A 401 -18.21 -4.91 7.34
CA PHE A 401 -19.22 -5.02 6.30
C PHE A 401 -18.72 -5.99 5.21
N SER A 402 -18.96 -7.27 5.44
CA SER A 402 -18.76 -8.38 4.51
C SER A 402 -19.83 -8.35 3.41
N LEU A 403 -19.54 -7.66 2.30
CA LEU A 403 -20.57 -7.36 1.30
C LEU A 403 -20.80 -8.53 0.31
N TYR A 404 -19.74 -9.27 -0.02
CA TYR A 404 -19.80 -10.52 -0.79
C TYR A 404 -18.58 -11.38 -0.46
N GLU A 405 -18.79 -12.63 -0.03
CA GLU A 405 -17.71 -13.57 0.27
C GLU A 405 -17.93 -14.91 -0.44
N TYR A 406 -16.88 -15.42 -1.09
CA TYR A 406 -16.91 -16.63 -1.91
C TYR A 406 -15.68 -17.51 -1.65
N GLY A 407 -15.75 -18.44 -0.69
CA GLY A 407 -14.58 -19.24 -0.36
C GLY A 407 -14.67 -20.08 0.91
N VAL A 408 -13.70 -19.87 1.80
CA VAL A 408 -13.62 -20.46 3.14
C VAL A 408 -13.06 -19.41 4.10
N ASN A 409 -13.83 -19.05 5.12
CA ASN A 409 -13.49 -17.97 6.04
C ASN A 409 -13.20 -18.52 7.45
N PHE A 410 -12.26 -17.90 8.14
CA PHE A 410 -11.79 -18.31 9.47
C PHE A 410 -11.68 -17.10 10.41
N SER A 411 -12.74 -16.84 11.16
CA SER A 411 -12.87 -15.76 12.13
C SER A 411 -12.48 -16.21 13.53
N LEU A 412 -11.38 -15.66 14.06
CA LEU A 412 -10.81 -16.13 15.32
C LEU A 412 -11.24 -15.32 16.55
N TYR A 413 -11.35 -13.99 16.42
CA TYR A 413 -11.63 -13.05 17.51
C TYR A 413 -12.26 -11.76 16.99
N GLU A 414 -13.59 -11.67 17.04
CA GLU A 414 -14.33 -10.49 16.56
C GLU A 414 -14.97 -9.72 17.73
N TYR A 415 -14.84 -8.40 17.69
CA TYR A 415 -15.25 -7.50 18.77
C TYR A 415 -15.88 -6.21 18.21
N GLY A 416 -17.18 -6.22 17.92
CA GLY A 416 -17.78 -5.07 17.24
C GLY A 416 -19.25 -5.20 16.85
N VAL A 417 -19.52 -4.86 15.58
CA VAL A 417 -20.81 -5.04 14.92
C VAL A 417 -20.53 -5.46 13.48
N ASN A 418 -20.99 -6.64 13.09
CA ASN A 418 -20.67 -7.26 11.80
C ASN A 418 -21.91 -7.32 10.90
N PHE A 419 -21.73 -7.09 9.60
CA PHE A 419 -22.81 -7.01 8.61
C PHE A 419 -22.49 -7.87 7.38
N SER A 420 -22.93 -9.11 7.41
CA SER A 420 -22.76 -10.11 6.36
C SER A 420 -23.92 -10.11 5.37
N LEU A 421 -23.65 -9.71 4.12
CA LEU A 421 -24.72 -9.51 3.13
C LEU A 421 -24.95 -10.72 2.22
N TYR A 422 -23.87 -11.40 1.80
CA TYR A 422 -23.91 -12.51 0.86
C TYR A 422 -22.68 -13.42 1.02
N GLU A 423 -22.86 -14.56 1.68
CA GLU A 423 -21.79 -15.53 1.92
C GLU A 423 -22.04 -16.85 1.21
N TYR A 424 -21.00 -17.38 0.56
CA TYR A 424 -21.06 -18.58 -0.28
C TYR A 424 -19.83 -19.46 -0.07
N GLY A 425 -19.85 -20.37 0.91
CA GLY A 425 -18.64 -21.10 1.25
C GLY A 425 -18.72 -22.03 2.45
N VAL A 426 -17.72 -21.93 3.31
CA VAL A 426 -17.65 -22.59 4.62
C VAL A 426 -17.03 -21.60 5.61
N ASN A 427 -17.76 -21.26 6.66
CA ASN A 427 -17.34 -20.27 7.66
C ASN A 427 -17.00 -20.94 8.99
N PHE A 428 -15.99 -20.43 9.68
CA PHE A 428 -15.53 -20.94 10.98
C PHE A 428 -15.28 -19.79 11.96
N SER A 429 -16.23 -19.58 12.87
CA SER A 429 -16.21 -18.52 13.88
C SER A 429 -15.89 -19.09 15.26
N LEU A 430 -14.80 -18.61 15.88
CA LEU A 430 -14.34 -19.16 17.16
C LEU A 430 -14.79 -18.34 18.39
N TYR A 431 -14.74 -17.01 18.31
CA TYR A 431 -15.05 -16.10 19.41
C TYR A 431 -15.60 -14.77 18.90
N GLU A 432 -16.89 -14.55 19.08
CA GLU A 432 -17.56 -13.31 18.64
C GLU A 432 -18.19 -12.57 19.82
N TYR A 433 -18.01 -11.25 19.86
CA TYR A 433 -18.41 -10.38 20.96
C TYR A 433 -19.01 -9.07 20.45
N GLY A 434 -20.29 -9.06 20.11
CA GLY A 434 -20.87 -7.90 19.41
C GLY A 434 -22.35 -7.97 19.08
N VAL A 435 -22.67 -7.59 17.84
CA VAL A 435 -23.98 -7.72 17.22
C VAL A 435 -23.77 -8.09 15.76
N ASN A 436 -24.28 -9.24 15.35
CA ASN A 436 -24.08 -9.80 14.01
C ASN A 436 -25.38 -9.69 13.19
N PHE A 437 -25.26 -9.38 11.91
CA PHE A 437 -26.38 -9.22 10.98
C PHE A 437 -26.10 -9.94 9.66
N SER A 438 -26.66 -11.14 9.52
CA SER A 438 -26.53 -12.01 8.34
C SER A 438 -27.77 -11.99 7.47
N LEU A 439 -27.62 -11.64 6.19
CA LEU A 439 -28.76 -11.50 5.27
C LEU A 439 -28.99 -12.74 4.38
N TYR A 440 -27.92 -13.33 3.84
CA TYR A 440 -27.97 -14.46 2.93
C TYR A 440 -26.72 -15.33 3.03
N GLU A 441 -26.86 -16.53 3.60
CA GLU A 441 -25.76 -17.48 3.75
C GLU A 441 -26.06 -18.80 3.01
N TYR A 442 -25.05 -19.32 2.30
CA TYR A 442 -25.15 -20.48 1.43
C TYR A 442 -23.92 -21.39 1.59
N GLY A 443 -23.92 -22.30 2.55
CA GLY A 443 -22.71 -23.05 2.86
C GLY A 443 -22.79 -24.04 4.01
N VAL A 444 -21.75 -23.99 4.86
CA VAL A 444 -21.67 -24.70 6.12
C VAL A 444 -21.00 -23.77 7.14
N ASN A 445 -21.70 -23.47 8.23
CA ASN A 445 -21.25 -22.54 9.26
C ASN A 445 -20.89 -23.29 10.54
N PHE A 446 -19.81 -22.87 11.21
CA PHE A 446 -19.32 -23.46 12.44
C PHE A 446 -18.98 -22.37 13.46
N SER A 447 -19.85 -22.16 14.44
CA SER A 447 -19.69 -21.20 15.53
C SER A 447 -19.41 -21.88 16.85
N LEU A 448 -18.51 -21.33 17.68
CA LEU A 448 -18.08 -21.99 18.93
C LEU A 448 -18.30 -21.21 20.23
N TYR A 449 -18.33 -19.88 20.18
CA TYR A 449 -18.53 -19.01 21.36
C TYR A 449 -19.00 -17.62 20.93
N GLU A 450 -20.31 -17.39 20.96
CA GLU A 450 -20.90 -16.10 20.59
C GLU A 450 -21.52 -15.38 21.80
N TYR A 451 -21.27 -14.07 21.90
CA TYR A 451 -21.63 -13.25 23.06
C TYR A 451 -22.22 -11.91 22.62
N GLY A 452 -23.52 -11.86 22.32
CA GLY A 452 -24.10 -10.67 21.70
C GLY A 452 -25.58 -10.72 21.38
N VAL A 453 -25.90 -10.30 20.16
CA VAL A 453 -27.23 -10.35 19.56
C VAL A 453 -27.07 -10.69 18.08
N ASN A 454 -27.66 -11.78 17.63
CA ASN A 454 -27.51 -12.31 16.28
C ASN A 454 -28.82 -12.13 15.50
N PHE A 455 -28.72 -11.76 14.22
CA PHE A 455 -29.86 -11.54 13.32
C PHE A 455 -29.62 -12.19 11.96
N SER A 456 -30.24 -13.34 11.73
CA SER A 456 -30.13 -14.13 10.51
C SER A 456 -31.44 -14.14 9.71
N LEU A 457 -31.38 -13.73 8.44
CA LEU A 457 -32.59 -13.62 7.61
C LEU A 457 -32.85 -14.82 6.70
N TYR A 458 -31.83 -15.34 6.02
CA TYR A 458 -31.94 -16.48 5.09
C TYR A 458 -30.67 -17.32 5.11
N GLU A 459 -30.78 -18.57 5.53
CA GLU A 459 -29.65 -19.50 5.59
C GLU A 459 -29.98 -20.82 4.88
N TYR A 460 -29.03 -21.32 4.10
CA TYR A 460 -29.21 -22.47 3.22
C TYR A 460 -28.00 -23.40 3.29
N GLY A 461 -28.01 -24.38 4.20
CA GLY A 461 -26.80 -25.18 4.42
C GLY A 461 -26.85 -26.16 5.58
N VAL A 462 -25.81 -26.10 6.40
CA VAL A 462 -25.66 -26.87 7.64
C VAL A 462 -24.98 -25.96 8.66
N ASN A 463 -25.66 -25.71 9.78
CA ASN A 463 -25.19 -24.81 10.82
C ASN A 463 -24.84 -25.61 12.08
N PHE A 464 -23.67 -25.33 12.66
CA PHE A 464 -23.21 -25.94 13.90
C PHE A 464 -22.76 -24.86 14.87
N SER A 465 -23.62 -24.54 15.83
CA SER A 465 -23.34 -23.58 16.88
C SER A 465 -23.03 -24.23 18.22
N LEU A 466 -22.21 -23.57 19.01
CA LEU A 466 -21.90 -23.96 20.38
C LEU A 466 -21.83 -22.72 21.27
N TYR A 467 -22.38 -22.83 22.49
CA TYR A 467 -22.20 -21.85 23.56
C TYR A 467 -22.55 -20.40 23.17
N GLU A 468 -23.74 -20.19 22.62
CA GLU A 468 -24.26 -18.85 22.35
C GLU A 468 -24.87 -18.23 23.62
N TYR A 469 -24.55 -16.96 23.87
CA TYR A 469 -24.91 -16.20 25.07
C TYR A 469 -25.46 -14.82 24.70
N GLY A 470 -26.76 -14.74 24.38
CA GLY A 470 -27.29 -13.50 23.80
C GLY A 470 -28.80 -13.46 23.56
N VAL A 471 -29.16 -12.95 22.40
CA VAL A 471 -30.52 -12.90 21.88
C VAL A 471 -30.46 -13.19 20.39
N ASN A 472 -31.07 -14.28 19.94
CA ASN A 472 -30.96 -14.78 18.57
C ASN A 472 -32.28 -14.55 17.81
N PHE A 473 -32.18 -14.14 16.54
CA PHE A 473 -33.32 -13.89 15.67
C PHE A 473 -33.10 -14.49 14.28
N SER A 474 -33.73 -15.64 14.02
CA SER A 474 -33.66 -16.38 12.76
C SER A 474 -35.01 -16.49 12.08
N LEU A 475 -35.07 -16.22 10.77
CA LEU A 475 -36.36 -16.13 10.05
C LEU A 475 -36.59 -17.16 8.93
N TYR A 476 -35.54 -17.66 8.27
CA TYR A 476 -35.71 -18.61 7.16
C TYR A 476 -34.49 -19.51 7.01
N GLU A 477 -34.35 -20.48 7.91
CA GLU A 477 -33.29 -21.48 7.86
C GLU A 477 -33.75 -22.74 7.11
N TYR A 478 -32.91 -23.23 6.19
CA TYR A 478 -33.18 -24.38 5.33
C TYR A 478 -32.00 -25.36 5.32
N GLY A 479 -32.03 -26.38 6.19
CA GLY A 479 -30.88 -27.28 6.27
C GLY A 479 -30.90 -28.30 7.41
N VAL A 480 -29.76 -28.39 8.07
CA VAL A 480 -29.54 -29.17 9.28
C VAL A 480 -28.85 -28.28 10.30
N ASN A 481 -29.50 -28.08 11.46
CA ASN A 481 -29.04 -27.21 12.53
C ASN A 481 -28.66 -28.03 13.75
N SER A 482 -27.75 -27.50 14.59
CA SER A 482 -27.55 -27.99 15.95
C SER A 482 -26.90 -26.89 16.81
N PHE A 483 -27.50 -26.61 17.96
CA PHE A 483 -27.10 -25.50 18.83
C PHE A 483 -27.15 -25.83 20.34
N TYR A 484 -26.53 -24.94 21.12
CA TYR A 484 -26.32 -25.02 22.58
C TYR A 484 -26.37 -23.60 23.16
N GLU A 485 -27.48 -23.21 23.78
CA GLU A 485 -27.81 -21.77 23.94
C GLU A 485 -28.16 -21.33 25.36
N TYR A 486 -27.91 -20.04 25.62
CA TYR A 486 -28.11 -19.36 26.91
C TYR A 486 -28.66 -17.94 26.69
N GLY A 487 -29.86 -17.83 26.08
CA GLY A 487 -30.35 -16.55 25.55
C GLY A 487 -31.87 -16.31 25.60
N VAL A 488 -32.35 -15.57 24.60
CA VAL A 488 -33.77 -15.38 24.27
C VAL A 488 -33.88 -15.45 22.76
N ASN A 489 -34.61 -16.44 22.24
CA ASN A 489 -34.41 -16.89 20.87
C ASN A 489 -35.73 -16.87 20.09
N PHE A 490 -35.66 -16.59 18.78
CA PHE A 490 -36.81 -16.51 17.89
C PHE A 490 -36.49 -17.25 16.58
N PHE A 491 -37.19 -18.35 16.32
CA PHE A 491 -36.90 -19.26 15.20
C PHE A 491 -38.07 -19.43 14.22
N TYR A 492 -37.73 -19.77 12.98
CA TYR A 492 -38.64 -20.15 11.89
C TYR A 492 -37.87 -21.03 10.88
N GLU A 493 -38.20 -22.33 10.82
CA GLU A 493 -37.31 -23.34 10.24
C GLU A 493 -37.96 -24.32 9.23
N TYR A 494 -37.14 -24.82 8.30
CA TYR A 494 -37.47 -25.87 7.34
C TYR A 494 -36.33 -26.90 7.20
N GLY A 495 -36.24 -27.91 8.07
CA GLY A 495 -35.09 -28.81 8.03
C GLY A 495 -35.10 -30.00 8.98
N VAL A 496 -33.96 -30.22 9.63
CA VAL A 496 -33.78 -31.15 10.75
C VAL A 496 -32.96 -30.43 11.81
N ASN A 497 -33.51 -30.28 13.01
CA ASN A 497 -32.88 -29.52 14.08
C ASN A 497 -32.49 -30.42 15.28
N PHE A 498 -31.45 -30.02 16.00
CA PHE A 498 -30.83 -30.70 17.13
C PHE A 498 -30.41 -29.71 18.24
N SER A 499 -31.43 -29.17 18.93
CA SER A 499 -31.36 -28.44 20.19
C SER A 499 -30.93 -29.34 21.34
N LEU A 500 -29.71 -29.17 21.87
CA LEU A 500 -29.09 -30.17 22.76
C LEU A 500 -29.03 -29.80 24.25
N TYR A 501 -28.98 -28.51 24.58
CA TYR A 501 -29.05 -27.96 25.93
C TYR A 501 -29.37 -26.46 25.84
N GLU A 502 -30.49 -26.02 26.40
CA GLU A 502 -30.92 -24.62 26.31
C GLU A 502 -31.37 -24.04 27.65
N TYR A 503 -31.06 -22.77 27.89
CA TYR A 503 -31.23 -22.09 29.18
C TYR A 503 -31.70 -20.65 28.97
N GLY A 504 -32.97 -20.45 28.61
CA GLY A 504 -33.44 -19.16 28.12
C GLY A 504 -34.95 -18.93 28.10
N VAL A 505 -35.40 -18.21 27.07
CA VAL A 505 -36.82 -18.08 26.70
C VAL A 505 -36.91 -18.23 25.18
N ASN A 506 -37.55 -19.29 24.71
CA ASN A 506 -37.59 -19.68 23.31
C ASN A 506 -38.95 -19.34 22.66
N PHE A 507 -38.92 -18.91 21.40
CA PHE A 507 -40.12 -18.56 20.61
C PHE A 507 -40.07 -19.18 19.21
N SER A 508 -40.54 -20.42 19.10
CA SER A 508 -40.62 -21.18 17.85
C SER A 508 -41.93 -20.89 17.12
N LEU A 509 -41.86 -20.04 16.07
CA LEU A 509 -43.06 -19.52 15.43
C LEU A 509 -43.68 -20.47 14.39
N TYR A 510 -42.84 -21.14 13.60
CA TYR A 510 -43.24 -22.14 12.61
C TYR A 510 -42.06 -23.10 12.36
N GLU A 511 -42.29 -24.39 12.49
CA GLU A 511 -41.27 -25.42 12.24
C GLU A 511 -41.82 -26.57 11.39
N TYR A 512 -40.98 -27.07 10.48
CA TYR A 512 -41.37 -28.04 9.46
C TYR A 512 -40.25 -29.06 9.21
N GLY A 513 -40.34 -30.25 9.82
CA GLY A 513 -39.34 -31.29 9.57
C GLY A 513 -39.26 -32.40 10.61
N VAL A 514 -38.11 -32.47 11.28
CA VAL A 514 -37.81 -33.42 12.36
C VAL A 514 -36.99 -32.69 13.42
N ASN A 515 -37.57 -32.58 14.62
CA ASN A 515 -37.08 -31.71 15.67
C ASN A 515 -36.61 -32.56 16.87
N PHE A 516 -35.42 -32.26 17.40
CA PHE A 516 -34.87 -32.90 18.59
C PHE A 516 -34.44 -31.84 19.61
N SER A 517 -35.34 -31.52 20.53
CA SER A 517 -35.14 -30.66 21.70
C SER A 517 -34.80 -31.49 22.93
N LEU A 518 -33.68 -31.18 23.58
CA LEU A 518 -33.19 -31.93 24.73
C LEU A 518 -32.67 -31.01 25.83
N TYR A 519 -33.10 -31.28 27.06
CA TYR A 519 -32.63 -30.61 28.28
C TYR A 519 -32.78 -29.09 28.24
N GLU A 520 -33.99 -28.62 27.92
CA GLU A 520 -34.34 -27.21 27.97
C GLU A 520 -34.75 -26.79 29.38
N TYR A 521 -34.33 -25.59 29.80
CA TYR A 521 -34.50 -25.05 31.16
C TYR A 521 -34.91 -23.58 31.11
N GLY A 522 -36.20 -23.29 30.86
CA GLY A 522 -36.61 -21.93 30.57
C GLY A 522 -38.13 -21.67 30.58
N VAL A 523 -38.55 -20.88 29.60
CA VAL A 523 -39.96 -20.69 29.24
C VAL A 523 -40.07 -20.80 27.73
N ASN A 524 -40.84 -21.77 27.25
CA ASN A 524 -40.92 -22.11 25.83
C ASN A 524 -42.30 -21.72 25.26
N PHE A 525 -42.33 -21.46 23.95
CA PHE A 525 -43.50 -20.96 23.22
C PHE A 525 -43.47 -21.43 21.75
N SER A 526 -43.93 -22.65 21.50
CA SER A 526 -44.13 -23.17 20.14
C SER A 526 -45.54 -22.85 19.61
N LEU A 527 -45.64 -22.37 18.36
CA LEU A 527 -46.91 -21.87 17.81
C LEU A 527 -47.49 -22.67 16.63
N TYR A 528 -46.65 -23.37 15.85
CA TYR A 528 -47.04 -24.19 14.70
C TYR A 528 -45.93 -25.17 14.31
N GLU A 529 -46.02 -26.43 14.75
CA GLU A 529 -45.04 -27.46 14.38
C GLU A 529 -45.65 -28.57 13.52
N TYR A 530 -44.89 -29.04 12.52
CA TYR A 530 -45.34 -30.02 11.54
C TYR A 530 -44.25 -31.05 11.24
N GLY A 531 -44.29 -32.22 11.87
CA GLY A 531 -43.24 -33.22 11.65
C GLY A 531 -43.23 -34.42 12.58
N VAL A 532 -42.06 -34.64 13.19
CA VAL A 532 -41.78 -35.63 14.22
C VAL A 532 -40.95 -34.95 15.28
N ASN A 533 -41.52 -34.84 16.49
CA ASN A 533 -41.01 -33.98 17.55
C ASN A 533 -40.55 -34.83 18.74
N PHE A 534 -39.40 -34.48 19.31
CA PHE A 534 -38.90 -35.04 20.56
C PHE A 534 -38.47 -33.87 21.45
N SER A 535 -39.12 -33.67 22.61
CA SER A 535 -38.76 -32.63 23.59
C SER A 535 -38.38 -33.23 24.95
N TYR A 536 -37.64 -32.46 25.77
CA TYR A 536 -37.29 -32.83 27.14
C TYR A 536 -37.04 -31.56 27.98
N GLU A 537 -37.96 -31.21 28.88
CA GLU A 537 -38.09 -29.83 29.37
C GLU A 537 -38.26 -29.67 30.89
N TYR A 538 -37.76 -28.54 31.41
CA TYR A 538 -37.86 -28.12 32.81
C TYR A 538 -38.21 -26.63 32.93
N GLY A 539 -39.49 -26.28 33.05
CA GLY A 539 -39.86 -24.87 33.18
C GLY A 539 -41.35 -24.57 33.09
N VAL A 540 -41.72 -23.87 32.02
CA VAL A 540 -43.09 -23.51 31.66
C VAL A 540 -43.17 -23.56 30.13
N ASP A 541 -43.96 -24.48 29.57
CA ASP A 541 -44.15 -24.59 28.12
C ASP A 541 -45.56 -24.16 27.67
N PHE A 542 -45.65 -23.70 26.42
CA PHE A 542 -46.85 -23.26 25.72
C PHE A 542 -46.83 -23.71 24.25
N SER A 543 -46.85 -25.02 24.00
CA SER A 543 -46.88 -25.59 22.64
C SER A 543 -48.29 -25.69 22.04
N LEU A 544 -48.51 -24.99 20.93
CA LEU A 544 -49.80 -24.84 20.26
C LEU A 544 -49.75 -25.32 18.81
N TYR A 545 -50.84 -25.95 18.36
CA TYR A 545 -51.06 -26.37 16.97
C TYR A 545 -49.96 -27.27 16.40
N GLU A 546 -49.52 -28.25 17.18
CA GLU A 546 -48.65 -29.31 16.70
C GLU A 546 -49.41 -30.35 15.86
N TYR A 547 -48.76 -30.83 14.79
CA TYR A 547 -49.29 -31.81 13.85
C TYR A 547 -48.23 -32.87 13.47
N GLY A 548 -48.24 -34.02 14.14
CA GLY A 548 -47.16 -34.99 13.89
C GLY A 548 -47.22 -36.32 14.65
N VAL A 549 -46.03 -36.73 15.10
CA VAL A 549 -45.80 -37.84 16.03
C VAL A 549 -44.83 -37.31 17.08
N ASN A 550 -45.31 -37.18 18.31
CA ASN A 550 -44.68 -36.35 19.33
C ASN A 550 -44.25 -37.18 20.55
N PHE A 551 -43.11 -36.85 21.14
CA PHE A 551 -42.54 -37.52 22.31
C PHE A 551 -42.05 -36.49 23.34
N PHE A 552 -42.80 -36.31 24.42
CA PHE A 552 -42.57 -35.29 25.45
C PHE A 552 -42.06 -35.91 26.77
N TYR A 553 -41.20 -35.20 27.50
CA TYR A 553 -40.76 -35.59 28.85
C TYR A 553 -40.46 -34.36 29.73
N GLU A 554 -41.34 -34.04 30.67
CA GLU A 554 -41.48 -32.65 31.12
C GLU A 554 -41.70 -32.46 32.62
N TYR A 555 -41.26 -31.30 33.14
CA TYR A 555 -41.46 -30.88 34.52
C TYR A 555 -41.76 -29.38 34.61
N GLY A 556 -42.98 -28.98 35.00
CA GLY A 556 -43.28 -27.55 35.03
C GLY A 556 -44.74 -27.14 35.20
N VAL A 557 -45.15 -26.23 34.31
CA VAL A 557 -46.53 -25.76 34.12
C VAL A 557 -46.73 -25.62 32.61
N ASN A 558 -47.49 -26.53 32.01
CA ASN A 558 -47.41 -26.80 30.57
C ASN A 558 -48.80 -26.65 29.90
N PHE A 559 -48.87 -26.20 28.65
CA PHE A 559 -50.11 -25.88 27.95
C PHE A 559 -50.10 -26.37 26.48
N PHE A 560 -50.89 -27.41 26.19
CA PHE A 560 -50.83 -28.14 24.91
C PHE A 560 -52.08 -27.99 24.03
N TYR A 561 -51.87 -28.00 22.70
CA TYR A 561 -52.94 -28.07 21.70
C TYR A 561 -52.51 -28.89 20.46
N GLU A 562 -52.81 -30.19 20.45
CA GLU A 562 -52.12 -31.17 19.61
C GLU A 562 -53.01 -32.05 18.71
N TYR A 563 -52.44 -32.51 17.59
CA TYR A 563 -53.07 -33.40 16.62
C TYR A 563 -52.11 -34.49 16.09
N GLY A 564 -52.20 -35.73 16.58
CA GLY A 564 -51.32 -36.77 16.06
C GLY A 564 -51.34 -38.12 16.77
N VAL A 565 -50.14 -38.59 17.09
CA VAL A 565 -49.88 -39.77 17.92
C VAL A 565 -48.85 -39.35 18.96
N ASN A 566 -49.28 -39.27 20.21
CA ASN A 566 -48.60 -38.52 21.25
C ASN A 566 -48.14 -39.46 22.37
N PHE A 567 -46.92 -39.27 22.86
CA PHE A 567 -46.35 -40.02 23.97
C PHE A 567 -45.77 -39.02 24.99
N SER A 568 -46.47 -38.79 26.10
CA SER A 568 -46.06 -37.83 27.13
C SER A 568 -45.67 -38.50 28.45
N TYR A 569 -44.82 -37.80 29.21
CA TYR A 569 -44.49 -38.11 30.59
C TYR A 569 -44.30 -36.77 31.30
N GLU A 570 -45.16 -36.46 32.26
CA GLU A 570 -45.29 -35.09 32.77
C GLU A 570 -45.34 -35.02 34.30
N TYR A 571 -44.73 -33.98 34.87
CA TYR A 571 -44.69 -33.77 36.32
C TYR A 571 -44.86 -32.27 36.64
N GLY A 572 -46.08 -31.81 36.92
CA GLY A 572 -46.33 -30.37 36.96
C GLY A 572 -47.76 -29.90 37.25
N VAL A 573 -48.18 -28.89 36.50
CA VAL A 573 -49.57 -28.39 36.43
C VAL A 573 -49.90 -28.18 34.95
N ASN A 574 -50.65 -29.11 34.37
CA ASN A 574 -50.69 -29.28 32.91
C ASN A 574 -52.10 -29.00 32.38
N PHE A 575 -52.21 -28.45 31.18
CA PHE A 575 -53.48 -28.07 30.54
C PHE A 575 -53.48 -28.51 29.07
N SER A 576 -54.16 -29.60 28.74
CA SER A 576 -54.12 -30.19 27.39
C SER A 576 -55.44 -30.10 26.61
N TYR A 577 -55.30 -30.14 25.29
CA TYR A 577 -56.36 -30.23 24.29
C TYR A 577 -55.88 -31.14 23.15
N GLU A 578 -56.43 -32.34 23.02
CA GLU A 578 -55.78 -33.40 22.24
C GLU A 578 -56.72 -34.10 21.26
N TYR A 579 -56.22 -34.40 20.06
CA TYR A 579 -56.97 -35.02 18.98
C TYR A 579 -56.15 -36.12 18.27
N GLY A 580 -56.19 -37.36 18.74
CA GLY A 580 -55.27 -38.38 18.23
C GLY A 580 -55.35 -39.78 18.85
N VAL A 581 -54.17 -40.32 19.14
CA VAL A 581 -53.95 -41.58 19.89
C VAL A 581 -52.83 -41.31 20.87
N ASN A 582 -53.17 -41.26 22.16
CA ASN A 582 -52.33 -40.59 23.15
C ASN A 582 -51.96 -41.57 24.28
N PHE A 583 -50.72 -41.48 24.76
CA PHE A 583 -50.17 -42.35 25.81
C PHE A 583 -49.47 -41.47 26.86
N SER A 584 -50.08 -41.30 28.03
CA SER A 584 -49.59 -40.39 29.08
C SER A 584 -49.17 -41.10 30.36
N TYR A 585 -48.39 -40.39 31.17
CA TYR A 585 -47.92 -40.80 32.49
C TYR A 585 -47.67 -39.53 33.33
N GLU A 586 -48.50 -39.26 34.34
CA GLU A 586 -48.65 -37.90 34.85
C GLU A 586 -48.64 -37.79 36.38
N TYR A 587 -47.96 -36.77 36.92
CA TYR A 587 -47.77 -36.55 38.35
C TYR A 587 -47.91 -35.07 38.72
N GLY A 588 -49.10 -34.61 39.13
CA GLY A 588 -49.32 -33.17 39.29
C GLY A 588 -50.73 -32.69 39.61
N VAL A 589 -51.15 -31.65 38.89
CA VAL A 589 -52.51 -31.11 38.89
C VAL A 589 -52.91 -30.86 37.45
N ASN A 590 -53.72 -31.74 36.88
CA ASN A 590 -53.84 -31.87 35.43
C ASN A 590 -55.24 -31.46 34.97
N PHE A 591 -55.34 -30.79 33.83
CA PHE A 591 -56.56 -30.17 33.32
C PHE A 591 -56.77 -30.50 31.83
N SER A 592 -57.13 -31.75 31.53
CA SER A 592 -57.60 -32.16 30.20
C SER A 592 -58.90 -31.46 29.85
N LEU A 593 -58.89 -30.55 28.89
CA LEU A 593 -60.02 -29.65 28.63
C LEU A 593 -60.95 -30.10 27.50
N TYR A 594 -60.42 -30.83 26.53
CA TYR A 594 -61.12 -31.59 25.49
C TYR A 594 -60.18 -32.65 24.93
N GLU A 595 -60.62 -33.91 24.92
CA GLU A 595 -59.86 -35.04 24.35
C GLU A 595 -60.72 -35.79 23.32
N TYR A 596 -60.17 -36.08 22.14
CA TYR A 596 -60.89 -36.73 21.05
C TYR A 596 -60.02 -37.84 20.40
N GLY A 597 -60.21 -39.11 20.78
CA GLY A 597 -59.32 -40.16 20.27
C GLY A 597 -59.43 -41.55 20.91
N VAL A 598 -58.27 -42.09 21.25
CA VAL A 598 -58.08 -43.35 21.98
C VAL A 598 -56.89 -43.16 22.91
N ASN A 599 -57.17 -43.09 24.22
CA ASN A 599 -56.22 -42.54 25.20
C ASN A 599 -55.82 -43.63 26.22
N PHE A 600 -54.55 -43.61 26.63
CA PHE A 600 -53.94 -44.65 27.46
C PHE A 600 -53.15 -44.05 28.65
N SER A 601 -53.87 -43.59 29.67
CA SER A 601 -53.29 -43.14 30.94
C SER A 601 -52.72 -44.31 31.73
N LEU A 602 -51.39 -44.45 31.75
CA LEU A 602 -50.77 -45.61 32.41
C LEU A 602 -50.72 -45.48 33.94
N TYR A 603 -50.42 -44.28 34.44
CA TYR A 603 -50.34 -43.93 35.86
C TYR A 603 -50.61 -42.43 36.02
N GLU A 604 -51.47 -42.07 36.96
CA GLU A 604 -51.82 -40.69 37.27
C GLU A 604 -51.78 -40.46 38.79
N TYR A 605 -51.10 -39.41 39.25
CA TYR A 605 -50.93 -39.11 40.68
C TYR A 605 -51.13 -37.62 41.00
N GLY A 606 -52.24 -37.25 41.64
CA GLY A 606 -52.43 -35.87 42.10
C GLY A 606 -53.87 -35.38 42.24
N VAL A 607 -54.24 -34.38 41.41
CA VAL A 607 -55.58 -33.78 41.39
C VAL A 607 -55.95 -33.48 39.93
N ASN A 608 -56.83 -34.30 39.35
CA ASN A 608 -57.06 -34.32 37.91
C ASN A 608 -58.47 -33.80 37.57
N PHE A 609 -58.59 -33.05 36.47
CA PHE A 609 -59.81 -32.39 36.03
C PHE A 609 -60.03 -32.61 34.53
N SER A 610 -60.58 -33.77 34.16
CA SER A 610 -60.84 -34.12 32.76
C SER A 610 -62.27 -33.77 32.35
N LEU A 611 -62.39 -33.04 31.25
CA LEU A 611 -63.63 -32.43 30.78
C LEU A 611 -63.82 -32.73 29.28
N TYR A 612 -65.02 -33.20 28.92
CA TYR A 612 -65.42 -33.40 27.52
C TYR A 612 -64.50 -34.35 26.72
N GLU A 613 -64.16 -35.49 27.34
CA GLU A 613 -63.61 -36.65 26.64
C GLU A 613 -64.63 -37.22 25.64
N TYR A 614 -64.14 -37.60 24.45
CA TYR A 614 -64.88 -38.24 23.36
C TYR A 614 -64.03 -39.28 22.59
N GLY A 615 -63.98 -40.52 23.09
CA GLY A 615 -63.08 -41.58 22.63
C GLY A 615 -63.31 -42.97 23.26
N VAL A 616 -62.20 -43.64 23.59
CA VAL A 616 -62.13 -44.93 24.30
C VAL A 616 -60.88 -44.88 25.18
N ASN A 617 -61.06 -44.77 26.49
CA ASN A 617 -59.96 -44.37 27.39
C ASN A 617 -59.61 -45.51 28.37
N PHE A 618 -58.33 -45.70 28.63
CA PHE A 618 -57.78 -46.81 29.43
C PHE A 618 -56.86 -46.31 30.53
N SER A 619 -57.41 -46.11 31.73
CA SER A 619 -56.69 -45.59 32.89
C SER A 619 -56.29 -46.72 33.85
N LEU A 620 -55.00 -47.06 33.92
CA LEU A 620 -54.59 -48.29 34.63
C LEU A 620 -54.29 -48.10 36.13
N TYR A 621 -53.96 -46.89 36.59
CA TYR A 621 -53.55 -46.61 37.97
C TYR A 621 -53.67 -45.11 38.34
N GLU A 622 -54.86 -44.68 38.75
CA GLU A 622 -55.12 -43.30 39.21
C GLU A 622 -55.09 -43.19 40.75
N TYR A 623 -54.41 -42.15 41.28
CA TYR A 623 -54.21 -41.94 42.71
C TYR A 623 -54.33 -40.46 43.10
N GLY A 624 -55.49 -40.01 43.57
CA GLY A 624 -55.67 -38.57 43.82
C GLY A 624 -57.05 -38.08 44.26
N VAL A 625 -57.42 -36.93 43.71
CA VAL A 625 -58.76 -36.32 43.83
C VAL A 625 -59.19 -35.93 42.42
N ASN A 626 -60.03 -36.76 41.80
CA ASN A 626 -60.28 -36.69 40.36
C ASN A 626 -61.69 -36.14 40.08
N PHE A 627 -61.82 -35.33 39.03
CA PHE A 627 -63.07 -34.69 38.60
C PHE A 627 -63.30 -34.94 37.11
N PHE A 628 -64.37 -35.65 36.77
CA PHE A 628 -64.56 -36.18 35.41
C PHE A 628 -65.90 -35.80 34.78
N TYR A 629 -65.92 -35.55 33.47
CA TYR A 629 -67.11 -35.21 32.68
C TYR A 629 -67.06 -35.87 31.28
N GLU A 630 -67.45 -37.14 31.25
CA GLU A 630 -67.13 -38.12 30.18
C GLU A 630 -68.34 -38.53 29.33
N TYR A 631 -68.12 -38.93 28.07
CA TYR A 631 -69.18 -39.40 27.15
C TYR A 631 -68.92 -40.80 26.54
N ASP A 632 -68.11 -41.63 27.23
CA ASP A 632 -67.23 -42.60 26.57
C ASP A 632 -67.31 -44.08 27.03
N VAL A 633 -66.39 -44.90 26.50
CA VAL A 633 -66.18 -46.28 26.90
C VAL A 633 -64.86 -46.40 27.65
N ASN A 634 -64.95 -46.30 28.99
CA ASN A 634 -63.79 -46.10 29.86
C ASN A 634 -63.49 -47.34 30.72
N PHE A 635 -62.21 -47.54 31.02
CA PHE A 635 -61.69 -48.66 31.81
C PHE A 635 -60.68 -48.13 32.84
N SER A 636 -61.13 -47.87 34.07
CA SER A 636 -60.33 -47.20 35.12
C SER A 636 -59.97 -48.10 36.33
N TYR A 637 -58.89 -47.76 37.03
CA TYR A 637 -58.46 -48.36 38.29
C TYR A 637 -58.02 -47.25 39.26
N GLU A 638 -58.84 -46.96 40.27
CA GLU A 638 -58.85 -45.65 40.93
C GLU A 638 -58.67 -45.75 42.46
N TYR A 639 -57.87 -44.87 43.05
CA TYR A 639 -57.53 -44.85 44.47
C TYR A 639 -57.54 -43.42 45.06
N GLY A 640 -58.71 -42.90 45.45
CA GLY A 640 -58.81 -41.48 45.76
C GLY A 640 -60.14 -40.96 46.34
N VAL A 641 -60.53 -39.78 45.87
CA VAL A 641 -61.79 -39.08 46.19
C VAL A 641 -62.35 -38.50 44.90
N ASN A 642 -63.21 -39.26 44.22
CA ASN A 642 -63.50 -39.03 42.81
C ASN A 642 -64.93 -38.47 42.60
N PHE A 643 -65.07 -37.57 41.63
CA PHE A 643 -66.27 -36.78 41.36
C PHE A 643 -66.62 -36.80 39.86
N SER A 644 -67.32 -37.84 39.40
CA SER A 644 -67.60 -38.06 37.98
C SER A 644 -69.04 -37.73 37.55
N TYR A 645 -69.19 -37.40 36.26
CA TYR A 645 -70.45 -37.12 35.57
C TYR A 645 -70.49 -37.81 34.21
N GLU A 646 -70.77 -39.11 34.21
CA GLU A 646 -70.56 -40.03 33.09
C GLU A 646 -71.78 -40.22 32.17
N TYR A 647 -71.54 -40.34 30.85
CA TYR A 647 -72.54 -40.65 29.82
C TYR A 647 -72.12 -41.81 28.90
N GLY A 648 -71.74 -42.97 29.46
CA GLY A 648 -71.30 -44.08 28.62
C GLY A 648 -71.30 -45.45 29.30
N VAL A 649 -70.24 -46.22 29.05
CA VAL A 649 -70.05 -47.59 29.56
C VAL A 649 -68.70 -47.67 30.26
N ASN A 650 -68.73 -47.60 31.59
CA ASN A 650 -67.54 -47.54 32.42
C ASN A 650 -67.27 -48.88 33.15
N PHE A 651 -66.01 -49.28 33.17
CA PHE A 651 -65.49 -50.48 33.83
C PHE A 651 -64.45 -50.11 34.89
N SER A 652 -64.87 -49.35 35.90
CA SER A 652 -64.06 -48.86 37.01
C SER A 652 -63.78 -49.91 38.09
N TYR A 653 -62.62 -49.79 38.76
CA TYR A 653 -62.29 -50.55 39.97
C TYR A 653 -61.71 -49.63 41.06
N GLU A 654 -62.54 -49.28 42.04
CA GLU A 654 -62.33 -48.11 42.91
C GLU A 654 -62.00 -48.47 44.38
N TYR A 655 -61.11 -47.69 44.99
CA TYR A 655 -60.78 -47.73 46.42
C TYR A 655 -60.69 -46.30 47.00
N GLY A 656 -61.83 -45.74 47.41
CA GLY A 656 -61.88 -44.32 47.76
C GLY A 656 -63.18 -43.81 48.39
N VAL A 657 -63.42 -42.50 48.28
CA VAL A 657 -64.65 -41.81 48.74
C VAL A 657 -65.26 -41.06 47.55
N ASN A 658 -66.15 -41.72 46.82
CA ASN A 658 -66.57 -41.27 45.49
C ASN A 658 -67.98 -40.67 45.46
N PHE A 659 -68.22 -39.73 44.54
CA PHE A 659 -69.37 -38.82 44.50
C PHE A 659 -70.00 -38.73 43.09
N PHE A 660 -70.48 -39.86 42.59
CA PHE A 660 -71.17 -40.00 41.31
C PHE A 660 -72.46 -39.15 41.18
N TYR A 661 -72.74 -38.68 39.97
CA TYR A 661 -74.04 -38.09 39.62
C TYR A 661 -74.55 -38.57 38.25
N GLU A 662 -75.21 -39.74 38.23
CA GLU A 662 -75.70 -40.37 37.00
C GLU A 662 -76.86 -39.60 36.32
N SER A 663 -76.87 -39.59 34.98
CA SER A 663 -78.01 -39.24 34.15
C SER A 663 -78.54 -40.49 33.44
N ALA A 664 -79.77 -40.90 33.78
CA ALA A 664 -80.33 -42.24 33.51
C ALA A 664 -80.02 -42.81 32.11
N GLY A 665 -79.04 -43.72 32.04
CA GLY A 665 -78.63 -44.36 30.79
C GLY A 665 -77.33 -45.16 30.82
N GLY A 666 -76.43 -44.88 31.77
CA GLY A 666 -75.13 -45.55 31.90
C GLY A 666 -75.21 -46.97 32.47
N VAL A 667 -74.09 -47.69 32.39
CA VAL A 667 -73.87 -48.96 33.10
C VAL A 667 -72.47 -48.96 33.70
N ILE A 668 -72.40 -48.86 35.03
CA ILE A 668 -71.17 -48.97 35.84
C ILE A 668 -71.13 -50.35 36.49
N LEU A 669 -69.95 -50.97 36.57
CA LEU A 669 -69.72 -52.31 37.13
C LEU A 669 -68.69 -52.31 38.29
N SER A 670 -68.82 -51.38 39.23
CA SER A 670 -67.92 -51.25 40.37
C SER A 670 -68.19 -52.28 41.49
N ASP A 671 -67.16 -53.06 41.82
CA ASP A 671 -67.23 -54.17 42.80
C ASP A 671 -66.92 -53.65 44.23
N ILE A 672 -67.85 -52.86 44.79
CA ILE A 672 -67.69 -52.17 46.09
C ILE A 672 -67.51 -53.16 47.25
N SER A 673 -66.25 -53.48 47.57
CA SER A 673 -65.86 -54.20 48.77
C SER A 673 -65.82 -53.23 49.97
N PHE A 674 -66.37 -53.60 51.12
CA PHE A 674 -66.43 -52.69 52.29
C PHE A 674 -65.15 -52.71 53.14
N SER A 675 -64.04 -52.35 52.50
CA SER A 675 -62.81 -51.83 53.09
C SER A 675 -62.09 -50.95 52.08
#